data_AF-A0A1X7TXG6-F1
#
_entry.id   AF-A0A1X7TXG6-F1
#
_cell.length_a   1.000
_cell.length_b   1.000
_cell.length_c   1.000
_cell.angle_alpha   90.00
_cell.angle_beta   90.00
_cell.angle_gamma   90.00
#
_symmetry.space_group_name_H-M   'P 1'
#
loop_
_entity.id
_entity.type
_entity.pdbx_description
1 polymer ?
#
loop_
_entity_poly.entity_id
_entity_poly.type
_entity_poly.pdbx_seq_one_letter_code
_entity_poly.pdbx_strand_id
1 'polypeptide(L)'
;MNAKEKLRPGTFSHPAPLYTQCLLYIMGHLFLEDWWQKIEGIPTSNLAFLPHVVRAKIILLLPAADVAKLEGTSSTRDISMDEIWETLYKERMPWDRKDEVRCFVPGFDTPEELEQSKRIESVSWREAYFNSLFSFAQVYHFQSSKLMDKNCKCVHYDHFLFDLLFGIRKTPDLYQCFSRRKTLRIHNIYRCNQRCRSLTTLRYNHKYSSGVSLGDVIHTMVQSQISLKHISFSPVHLRLLAPFLSDDNFCGKISKCATSIESISIYQFATLYSCDIEEARKSIANALKVIFVQNKCSIRSVLIQDQFDIVLPYLGGSHQSNLKQLEISITLEQELVEENINISGSFKHVRLSKSISPLLQEVLQCHQELELFEFGITSSDNDFSRCLFMESEVTRYMGELFFRSSFKQLTFNSFRLRGTISFYILQNLLGQFFSSPHPVSFTMIFVSCPKFDPISEPLTVKPEQSSLKSLNLLNCALSVNFTSLIPQHLSLKSLKLEGNDDNVYQLFGNLESVSVDELTLVTSHIIGKDNIDDICRLFRDVNAQKWVLSVAIDDESQNTVDKFLIAFSGIKGSLMSFTLQNYYFDGPLENLLFLLEAIFKLLSPFTATPYFKLALSVHLFTEDFVRTILDMWKKFGVGKLKEIEVFDCSKSGEQVELEEILSEMAVNIIWKQKDF
;
A
#
# COMPACT_ATOMS: atom_id res chain seq x y z
N MET A 1 -15.45 -34.23 59.16
CA MET A 1 -15.93 -32.97 58.56
C MET A 1 -15.16 -31.81 59.19
N ASN A 2 -14.35 -31.12 58.38
CA ASN A 2 -13.71 -29.80 58.59
C ASN A 2 -12.27 -29.81 58.08
N ALA A 3 -12.01 -29.04 57.02
CA ALA A 3 -10.86 -28.14 56.88
C ALA A 3 -10.86 -27.57 55.46
N LYS A 4 -11.36 -26.34 55.32
CA LYS A 4 -11.05 -25.46 54.19
C LYS A 4 -9.57 -25.06 54.32
N GLU A 5 -8.67 -25.75 53.65
CA GLU A 5 -7.37 -25.14 53.31
C GLU A 5 -7.58 -24.21 52.11
N LYS A 6 -7.75 -22.92 52.42
CA LYS A 6 -7.65 -21.85 51.41
C LYS A 6 -6.20 -21.82 50.91
N LEU A 7 -6.00 -22.18 49.65
CA LEU A 7 -4.75 -21.94 48.92
C LEU A 7 -4.34 -20.46 49.06
N ARG A 8 -3.06 -20.21 49.39
CA ARG A 8 -2.54 -18.84 49.57
C ARG A 8 -2.66 -18.04 48.25
N PRO A 9 -2.87 -16.71 48.31
CA PRO A 9 -2.77 -15.87 47.12
C PRO A 9 -1.36 -16.01 46.50
N GLY A 10 -1.27 -16.61 45.32
CA GLY A 10 -0.01 -16.88 44.61
C GLY A 10 0.28 -18.36 44.30
N THR A 11 -0.53 -19.30 44.79
CA THR A 11 -0.50 -20.71 44.34
C THR A 11 -1.54 -20.92 43.25
N PHE A 12 -1.10 -21.11 42.00
CA PHE A 12 -1.96 -21.54 40.90
C PHE A 12 -2.47 -22.96 41.17
N SER A 13 -3.78 -23.17 40.97
CA SER A 13 -4.39 -24.49 40.90
C SER A 13 -3.96 -25.17 39.59
N HIS A 14 -3.07 -26.15 39.72
CA HIS A 14 -2.53 -27.05 38.68
C HIS A 14 -1.35 -26.52 37.85
N PRO A 15 -0.34 -27.37 37.58
CA PRO A 15 0.68 -27.05 36.59
C PRO A 15 0.00 -26.91 35.22
N ALA A 16 0.63 -26.17 34.30
CA ALA A 16 0.18 -26.12 32.92
C ALA A 16 -0.04 -27.51 32.33
N PRO A 17 -0.91 -27.66 31.31
CA PRO A 17 -1.08 -28.95 30.63
C PRO A 17 0.27 -29.57 30.29
N LEU A 18 0.44 -30.87 30.55
CA LEU A 18 1.70 -31.60 30.33
C LEU A 18 2.24 -31.35 28.91
N TYR A 19 1.33 -31.32 27.94
CA TYR A 19 1.60 -30.95 26.56
C TYR A 19 2.39 -29.63 26.43
N THR A 20 1.95 -28.57 27.09
CA THR A 20 2.60 -27.25 27.07
C THR A 20 3.98 -27.27 27.73
N GLN A 21 4.14 -28.03 28.82
CA GLN A 21 5.44 -28.22 29.47
C GLN A 21 6.43 -28.96 28.57
N CYS A 22 5.96 -30.00 27.84
CA CYS A 22 6.77 -30.73 26.87
C CYS A 22 7.20 -29.84 25.70
N LEU A 23 6.30 -29.00 25.16
CA LEU A 23 6.64 -28.04 24.11
C LEU A 23 7.74 -27.07 24.57
N LEU A 24 7.56 -26.46 25.75
CA LEU A 24 8.54 -25.54 26.33
C LEU A 24 9.90 -26.23 26.55
N TYR A 25 9.89 -27.46 27.06
CA TYR A 25 11.10 -28.26 27.23
C TYR A 25 11.83 -28.43 25.90
N ILE A 26 11.13 -28.87 24.86
CA ILE A 26 11.72 -29.07 23.53
C ILE A 26 12.31 -27.75 23.02
N MET A 27 11.51 -26.68 22.99
CA MET A 27 11.90 -25.39 22.43
C MET A 27 13.16 -24.78 23.06
N GLY A 28 13.29 -24.81 24.39
CA GLY A 28 14.46 -24.25 25.04
C GLY A 28 15.69 -25.16 25.02
N HIS A 29 15.51 -26.45 24.72
CA HIS A 29 16.63 -27.41 24.61
C HIS A 29 17.08 -27.68 23.17
N LEU A 30 16.35 -27.20 22.16
CA LEU A 30 16.81 -27.17 20.77
C LEU A 30 17.98 -26.20 20.62
N PHE A 31 18.95 -26.54 19.77
CA PHE A 31 20.12 -25.70 19.47
C PHE A 31 20.98 -25.34 20.69
N LEU A 32 20.89 -26.10 21.79
CA LEU A 32 21.83 -25.96 22.90
C LEU A 32 23.17 -26.57 22.50
N GLU A 33 24.11 -25.70 22.20
CA GLU A 33 25.53 -26.02 22.12
C GLU A 33 26.24 -25.05 23.08
N ASP A 34 26.48 -25.47 24.33
CA ASP A 34 27.32 -24.65 25.21
C ASP A 34 28.09 -25.42 26.29
N TRP A 35 29.35 -25.02 26.43
CA TRP A 35 30.48 -25.82 26.92
C TRP A 35 30.66 -25.87 28.45
N TRP A 36 29.72 -25.29 29.20
CA TRP A 36 29.84 -25.07 30.65
C TRP A 36 28.95 -26.01 31.48
N GLN A 37 27.97 -26.65 30.85
CA GLN A 37 27.12 -27.66 31.48
C GLN A 37 27.13 -28.90 30.59
N LYS A 38 27.40 -30.08 31.17
CA LYS A 38 27.35 -31.41 30.51
C LYS A 38 25.92 -31.81 30.11
N ILE A 39 25.16 -30.94 29.46
CA ILE A 39 23.81 -31.25 28.99
C ILE A 39 23.85 -31.19 27.47
N GLU A 40 23.78 -32.35 26.83
CA GLU A 40 23.58 -32.43 25.39
C GLU A 40 22.19 -31.87 25.07
N GLY A 41 22.14 -30.87 24.18
CA GLY A 41 20.88 -30.35 23.65
C GLY A 41 20.11 -31.43 22.89
N ILE A 42 18.83 -31.18 22.62
CA ILE A 42 18.03 -32.09 21.79
C ILE A 42 18.54 -31.96 20.34
N PRO A 43 19.04 -33.05 19.71
CA PRO A 43 19.39 -33.03 18.31
C PRO A 43 18.18 -32.60 17.48
N THR A 44 18.36 -31.65 16.56
CA THR A 44 17.26 -31.14 15.73
C THR A 44 16.60 -32.25 14.90
N SER A 45 17.37 -33.27 14.51
CA SER A 45 16.89 -34.48 13.84
C SER A 45 15.84 -35.25 14.66
N ASN A 46 15.90 -35.19 15.99
CA ASN A 46 14.95 -35.90 16.84
C ASN A 46 13.54 -35.31 16.77
N LEU A 47 13.40 -34.06 16.32
CA LEU A 47 12.08 -33.49 16.05
C LEU A 47 11.31 -34.33 15.03
N ALA A 48 11.99 -34.89 14.02
CA ALA A 48 11.36 -35.68 12.96
C ALA A 48 10.58 -36.92 13.47
N PHE A 49 10.87 -37.41 14.67
CA PHE A 49 10.13 -38.52 15.29
C PHE A 49 8.81 -38.09 15.95
N LEU A 50 8.57 -36.79 16.10
CA LEU A 50 7.32 -36.28 16.65
C LEU A 50 6.20 -36.30 15.59
N PRO A 51 4.94 -36.49 16.01
CA PRO A 51 3.80 -36.40 15.10
C PRO A 51 3.79 -35.06 14.35
N HIS A 52 3.39 -35.09 13.07
CA HIS A 52 3.31 -33.92 12.18
C HIS A 52 2.69 -32.69 12.87
N VAL A 53 1.52 -32.86 13.50
CA VAL A 53 0.79 -31.78 14.20
C VAL A 53 1.59 -31.17 15.35
N VAL A 54 2.36 -31.98 16.08
CA VAL A 54 3.20 -31.51 17.19
C VAL A 54 4.40 -30.75 16.66
N ARG A 55 5.04 -31.24 15.59
CA ARG A 55 6.16 -30.53 14.95
C ARG A 55 5.74 -29.18 14.40
N ALA A 56 4.64 -29.11 13.65
CA ALA A 56 4.12 -27.85 13.10
C ALA A 56 3.84 -26.84 14.23
N LYS A 57 3.22 -27.27 15.33
CA LYS A 57 3.00 -26.43 16.51
C LYS A 57 4.30 -25.96 17.17
N ILE A 58 5.32 -26.82 17.27
CA ILE A 58 6.63 -26.42 17.80
C ILE A 58 7.24 -25.34 16.91
N ILE A 59 7.24 -25.54 15.59
CA ILE A 59 7.84 -24.62 14.62
C ILE A 59 7.17 -23.24 14.70
N LEU A 60 5.84 -23.16 14.76
CA LEU A 60 5.11 -21.90 14.90
C LEU A 60 5.44 -21.12 16.19
N LEU A 61 5.86 -21.83 17.25
CA LEU A 61 6.25 -21.22 18.51
C LEU A 61 7.71 -20.75 18.51
N LEU A 62 8.59 -21.37 17.71
CA LEU A 62 10.02 -21.07 17.70
C LEU A 62 10.33 -19.65 17.21
N PRO A 63 11.46 -19.06 17.67
CA PRO A 63 12.00 -17.85 17.05
C PRO A 63 12.21 -17.99 15.54
N ALA A 64 11.99 -16.92 14.77
CA ALA A 64 12.15 -16.93 13.33
C ALA A 64 13.57 -17.36 12.90
N ALA A 65 14.59 -16.95 13.66
CA ALA A 65 15.97 -17.37 13.42
C ALA A 65 16.17 -18.89 13.54
N ASP A 66 15.40 -19.58 14.38
CA ASP A 66 15.46 -21.03 14.53
C ASP A 66 14.61 -21.74 13.48
N VAL A 67 13.45 -21.19 13.13
CA VAL A 67 12.60 -21.71 12.05
C VAL A 67 13.38 -21.75 10.73
N ALA A 68 14.09 -20.66 10.40
CA ALA A 68 14.93 -20.56 9.22
C ALA A 68 16.06 -21.61 9.18
N LYS A 69 16.55 -22.06 10.34
CA LYS A 69 17.56 -23.13 10.44
C LYS A 69 16.96 -24.54 10.29
N LEU A 70 15.70 -24.73 10.65
CA LEU A 70 15.01 -26.03 10.54
C LEU A 70 14.41 -26.27 9.15
N GLU A 71 14.21 -25.22 8.38
CA GLU A 71 13.69 -25.32 7.02
C GLU A 71 14.59 -26.16 6.12
N GLY A 72 13.98 -27.05 5.33
CA GLY A 72 14.70 -27.99 4.45
C GLY A 72 15.37 -29.16 5.17
N THR A 73 15.25 -29.27 6.49
CA THR A 73 15.75 -30.41 7.26
C THR A 73 14.73 -31.55 7.35
N SER A 74 15.13 -32.71 7.89
CA SER A 74 14.21 -33.83 8.17
C SER A 74 13.03 -33.44 9.08
N SER A 75 13.19 -32.40 9.89
CA SER A 75 12.19 -31.95 10.85
C SER A 75 11.02 -31.23 10.19
N THR A 76 11.18 -30.77 8.94
CA THR A 76 10.19 -29.99 8.17
C THR A 76 9.74 -30.68 6.88
N ARG A 77 10.20 -31.91 6.60
CA ARG A 77 10.02 -32.61 5.31
C ARG A 77 8.58 -32.74 4.80
N ASP A 78 7.61 -32.87 5.70
CA ASP A 78 6.17 -33.05 5.42
C ASP A 78 5.33 -31.86 5.93
N ILE A 79 5.98 -30.73 6.23
CA ILE A 79 5.34 -29.51 6.71
C ILE A 79 5.42 -28.46 5.61
N SER A 80 4.28 -27.84 5.28
CA SER A 80 4.26 -26.69 4.37
C SER A 80 4.94 -25.50 5.05
N MET A 81 6.23 -25.29 4.73
CA MET A 81 7.00 -24.21 5.33
C MET A 81 6.52 -22.82 4.90
N ASP A 82 5.92 -22.72 3.72
CA ASP A 82 5.33 -21.48 3.24
C ASP A 82 4.11 -21.08 4.10
N GLU A 83 3.22 -22.03 4.44
CA GLU A 83 2.11 -21.80 5.39
C GLU A 83 2.61 -21.44 6.80
N ILE A 84 3.72 -22.03 7.24
CA ILE A 84 4.37 -21.68 8.52
C ILE A 84 4.82 -20.22 8.49
N TRP A 85 5.52 -19.80 7.43
CA TRP A 85 6.00 -18.44 7.30
C TRP A 85 4.86 -17.43 7.14
N GLU A 86 3.83 -17.76 6.37
CA GLU A 86 2.60 -17.00 6.26
C GLU A 86 1.97 -16.77 7.64
N THR A 87 1.81 -17.85 8.41
CA THR A 87 1.26 -17.78 9.77
C THR A 87 2.13 -16.93 10.68
N LEU A 88 3.45 -17.12 10.67
CA LEU A 88 4.38 -16.32 11.47
C LEU A 88 4.33 -14.83 11.08
N TYR A 89 4.21 -14.53 9.80
CA TYR A 89 4.13 -13.17 9.29
C TYR A 89 2.81 -12.51 9.69
N LYS A 90 1.67 -13.20 9.48
CA LYS A 90 0.32 -12.76 9.88
C LYS A 90 0.16 -12.55 11.38
N GLU A 91 0.85 -13.33 12.21
CA GLU A 91 0.67 -13.25 13.66
C GLU A 91 1.68 -12.36 14.39
N ARG A 92 2.85 -12.11 13.80
CA ARG A 92 3.93 -11.34 14.47
C ARG A 92 4.02 -9.89 14.00
N MET A 93 3.61 -9.61 12.77
CA MET A 93 3.65 -8.25 12.24
C MET A 93 2.42 -7.43 12.72
N PRO A 94 2.54 -6.11 12.88
CA PRO A 94 1.47 -5.23 13.36
C PRO A 94 0.47 -4.90 12.24
N TRP A 95 -0.30 -5.89 11.79
CA TRP A 95 -1.27 -5.74 10.70
C TRP A 95 -2.38 -4.75 10.98
N ASP A 96 -2.78 -4.62 12.24
CA ASP A 96 -3.78 -3.66 12.69
C ASP A 96 -3.35 -2.20 12.48
N ARG A 97 -2.06 -1.96 12.20
CA ARG A 97 -1.48 -0.65 11.95
C ARG A 97 -0.71 -0.62 10.65
N LYS A 98 -1.07 -1.49 9.69
CA LYS A 98 -0.33 -1.67 8.43
C LYS A 98 -0.09 -0.36 7.70
N ASP A 99 -1.11 0.47 7.56
CA ASP A 99 -0.99 1.73 6.80
C ASP A 99 -0.15 2.76 7.55
N GLU A 100 -0.32 2.87 8.88
CA GLU A 100 0.56 3.67 9.73
C GLU A 100 2.03 3.21 9.61
N VAL A 101 2.26 1.89 9.58
CA VAL A 101 3.60 1.29 9.49
C VAL A 101 4.22 1.57 8.12
N ARG A 102 3.45 1.42 7.03
CA ARG A 102 3.90 1.65 5.65
C ARG A 102 4.34 3.09 5.39
N CYS A 103 3.73 4.06 6.05
CA CYS A 103 4.19 5.46 6.02
C CYS A 103 5.67 5.62 6.43
N PHE A 104 6.20 4.63 7.16
CA PHE A 104 7.55 4.68 7.69
C PHE A 104 8.48 3.54 7.27
N VAL A 105 7.92 2.37 6.98
CA VAL A 105 8.65 1.15 6.62
C VAL A 105 8.13 0.66 5.26
N PRO A 106 8.72 1.14 4.14
CA PRO A 106 8.20 0.90 2.78
C PRO A 106 8.34 -0.54 2.26
N GLY A 107 8.75 -1.50 3.10
CA GLY A 107 8.91 -2.92 2.75
C GLY A 107 8.04 -3.86 3.58
N PHE A 108 6.96 -3.33 4.19
CA PHE A 108 5.97 -4.13 4.91
C PHE A 108 4.86 -4.58 3.95
N ASP A 109 5.16 -5.64 3.19
CA ASP A 109 4.33 -6.13 2.09
C ASP A 109 4.24 -7.66 2.09
N THR A 110 3.04 -8.18 1.83
CA THR A 110 2.83 -9.60 1.54
C THR A 110 3.47 -10.01 0.20
N PRO A 111 3.69 -11.31 -0.06
CA PRO A 111 4.12 -11.81 -1.35
C PRO A 111 3.32 -11.23 -2.52
N GLU A 112 1.99 -11.29 -2.44
CA GLU A 112 1.11 -10.80 -3.49
C GLU A 112 1.25 -9.30 -3.72
N GLU A 113 1.46 -8.52 -2.65
CA GLU A 113 1.67 -7.09 -2.75
C GLU A 113 3.03 -6.73 -3.35
N LEU A 114 4.08 -7.51 -3.04
CA LEU A 114 5.40 -7.37 -3.66
C LEU A 114 5.34 -7.72 -5.16
N GLU A 115 4.61 -8.76 -5.54
CA GLU A 115 4.40 -9.12 -6.94
C GLU A 115 3.62 -8.02 -7.69
N GLN A 116 2.54 -7.51 -7.09
CA GLN A 116 1.67 -6.53 -7.73
C GLN A 116 2.28 -5.12 -7.78
N SER A 117 2.80 -4.63 -6.67
CA SER A 117 3.30 -3.25 -6.55
C SER A 117 4.75 -3.08 -6.99
N LYS A 118 5.58 -4.13 -6.84
CA LYS A 118 7.02 -4.10 -7.14
C LYS A 118 7.44 -4.99 -8.31
N ARG A 119 6.50 -5.70 -8.97
CA ARG A 119 6.75 -6.55 -10.15
C ARG A 119 7.83 -7.61 -9.92
N ILE A 120 7.94 -8.08 -8.68
CA ILE A 120 8.79 -9.22 -8.33
C ILE A 120 8.14 -10.47 -8.92
N GLU A 121 8.92 -11.35 -9.56
CA GLU A 121 8.40 -12.52 -10.28
C GLU A 121 7.88 -13.61 -9.35
N SER A 122 8.61 -13.83 -8.26
CA SER A 122 8.29 -14.83 -7.26
C SER A 122 8.91 -14.44 -5.93
N VAL A 123 8.11 -14.49 -4.89
CA VAL A 123 8.55 -14.23 -3.52
C VAL A 123 7.80 -15.18 -2.58
N SER A 124 8.56 -15.93 -1.79
CA SER A 124 7.99 -16.78 -0.74
C SER A 124 7.59 -15.97 0.49
N TRP A 125 6.73 -16.52 1.35
CA TRP A 125 6.42 -15.87 2.63
C TRP A 125 7.65 -15.69 3.51
N ARG A 126 8.64 -16.58 3.38
CA ARG A 126 9.93 -16.47 4.03
C ARG A 126 10.70 -15.23 3.58
N GLU A 127 10.82 -15.02 2.28
CA GLU A 127 11.50 -13.86 1.72
C GLU A 127 10.76 -12.57 2.05
N ALA A 128 9.42 -12.56 1.99
CA ALA A 128 8.61 -11.43 2.43
C ALA A 128 8.84 -11.11 3.93
N TYR A 129 8.87 -12.14 4.79
CA TYR A 129 9.16 -11.99 6.22
C TYR A 129 10.51 -11.30 6.46
N PHE A 130 11.56 -11.78 5.80
CA PHE A 130 12.91 -11.24 5.99
C PHE A 130 13.15 -9.91 5.28
N ASN A 131 12.50 -9.65 4.13
CA ASN A 131 12.48 -8.31 3.53
C ASN A 131 11.88 -7.30 4.51
N SER A 132 10.71 -7.59 5.09
CA SER A 132 10.09 -6.69 6.08
C SER A 132 10.95 -6.54 7.32
N LEU A 133 11.53 -7.63 7.85
CA LEU A 133 12.43 -7.58 8.99
C LEU A 133 13.67 -6.70 8.71
N PHE A 134 14.24 -6.82 7.51
CA PHE A 134 15.35 -5.99 7.05
C PHE A 134 14.93 -4.52 6.99
N SER A 135 13.77 -4.19 6.40
CA SER A 135 13.24 -2.83 6.37
C SER A 135 12.96 -2.27 7.78
N PHE A 136 12.39 -3.07 8.69
CA PHE A 136 12.20 -2.66 10.07
C PHE A 136 13.53 -2.36 10.75
N ALA A 137 14.54 -3.22 10.58
CA ALA A 137 15.86 -3.01 11.17
C ALA A 137 16.55 -1.74 10.67
N GLN A 138 16.24 -1.28 9.46
CA GLN A 138 16.75 -0.02 8.90
C GLN A 138 16.10 1.23 9.53
N VAL A 139 14.90 1.13 10.10
CA VAL A 139 14.14 2.29 10.63
C VAL A 139 14.04 2.26 12.16
N TYR A 140 14.32 1.10 12.76
CA TYR A 140 14.01 0.76 14.15
C TYR A 140 14.50 1.79 15.17
N HIS A 141 15.76 2.22 15.07
CA HIS A 141 16.38 3.12 16.04
C HIS A 141 15.80 4.55 16.01
N PHE A 142 15.12 4.95 14.93
CA PHE A 142 14.61 6.32 14.77
C PHE A 142 13.14 6.47 15.17
N GLN A 143 12.36 5.38 15.11
CA GLN A 143 10.89 5.46 15.20
C GLN A 143 10.27 4.50 16.20
N SER A 144 11.09 3.92 17.07
CA SER A 144 10.68 3.04 18.16
C SER A 144 9.64 3.64 19.12
N SER A 145 9.23 4.91 19.00
CA SER A 145 8.13 5.47 19.80
C SER A 145 6.74 5.36 19.14
N LYS A 146 6.65 5.26 17.80
CA LYS A 146 5.36 5.36 17.06
C LYS A 146 4.77 4.01 16.66
N LEU A 147 5.61 3.06 16.26
CA LEU A 147 5.22 1.69 15.84
C LEU A 147 4.88 0.76 17.03
N MET A 148 4.98 1.26 18.26
CA MET A 148 4.87 0.44 19.48
C MET A 148 3.44 0.28 19.99
N ASP A 149 3.19 -0.87 20.60
CA ASP A 149 2.08 -1.10 21.51
C ASP A 149 2.15 -0.09 22.67
N LYS A 150 1.17 0.85 22.72
CA LYS A 150 1.02 1.86 23.78
C LYS A 150 0.98 1.25 25.20
N ASN A 151 0.83 -0.07 25.32
CA ASN A 151 0.76 -0.79 26.59
C ASN A 151 2.10 -1.31 27.14
N CYS A 152 3.22 -1.29 26.38
CA CYS A 152 4.53 -1.69 26.92
C CYS A 152 5.24 -0.51 27.60
N LYS A 153 5.13 -0.39 28.94
CA LYS A 153 5.87 0.62 29.76
C LYS A 153 7.35 0.25 29.99
N CYS A 154 7.95 -0.34 28.97
CA CYS A 154 9.27 -0.93 28.94
C CYS A 154 10.27 0.22 28.72
N VAL A 155 11.22 0.44 29.65
CA VAL A 155 12.08 1.65 29.69
C VAL A 155 12.99 1.80 28.46
N HIS A 156 13.14 0.73 27.68
CA HIS A 156 13.68 0.74 26.34
C HIS A 156 12.64 0.15 25.39
N TYR A 157 12.15 0.98 24.48
CA TYR A 157 11.19 0.64 23.43
C TYR A 157 11.87 -0.21 22.32
N ASP A 158 12.81 -1.10 22.68
CA ASP A 158 13.85 -1.67 21.79
C ASP A 158 13.73 -3.19 21.52
N HIS A 159 12.58 -3.82 21.85
CA HIS A 159 12.43 -5.27 21.70
C HIS A 159 11.49 -5.75 20.58
N PHE A 160 10.89 -4.89 19.75
CA PHE A 160 10.01 -5.36 18.68
C PHE A 160 10.81 -6.13 17.61
N LEU A 161 11.94 -5.58 17.15
CA LEU A 161 12.85 -6.31 16.24
C LEU A 161 13.39 -7.61 16.87
N PHE A 162 13.65 -7.57 18.18
CA PHE A 162 14.00 -8.75 18.96
C PHE A 162 12.88 -9.80 18.98
N ASP A 163 11.64 -9.39 19.20
CA ASP A 163 10.50 -10.29 19.27
C ASP A 163 10.22 -10.96 17.92
N LEU A 164 10.40 -10.23 16.81
CA LEU A 164 10.29 -10.80 15.46
C LEU A 164 11.33 -11.90 15.24
N LEU A 165 12.61 -11.61 15.52
CA LEU A 165 13.71 -12.50 15.17
C LEU A 165 13.99 -13.62 16.20
N PHE A 166 13.99 -13.26 17.49
CA PHE A 166 14.43 -14.09 18.62
C PHE A 166 13.32 -14.39 19.65
N GLY A 167 12.13 -13.81 19.48
CA GLY A 167 10.97 -14.03 20.35
C GLY A 167 10.23 -15.32 20.04
N ILE A 168 9.76 -15.98 21.11
CA ILE A 168 8.77 -17.06 21.04
C ILE A 168 7.38 -16.44 20.90
N ARG A 169 6.53 -17.04 20.07
CA ARG A 169 5.14 -16.60 19.89
C ARG A 169 4.41 -16.51 21.24
N LYS A 170 3.73 -15.39 21.49
CA LYS A 170 2.87 -15.24 22.67
C LYS A 170 1.63 -16.11 22.51
N THR A 171 1.46 -17.08 23.40
CA THR A 171 0.15 -17.76 23.58
C THR A 171 -0.29 -17.61 25.04
N PRO A 172 -1.58 -17.31 25.31
CA PRO A 172 -2.09 -17.14 26.67
C PRO A 172 -1.78 -18.32 27.58
N ASP A 173 -1.83 -19.53 27.04
CA ASP A 173 -1.59 -20.79 27.75
C ASP A 173 -0.13 -20.95 28.21
N LEU A 174 0.84 -20.48 27.41
CA LEU A 174 2.26 -20.55 27.78
C LEU A 174 2.56 -19.67 29.00
N TYR A 175 1.97 -18.47 29.11
CA TYR A 175 2.24 -17.58 30.24
C TYR A 175 1.66 -18.06 31.57
N GLN A 176 0.58 -18.85 31.53
CA GLN A 176 -0.02 -19.46 32.71
C GLN A 176 0.89 -20.55 33.33
N CYS A 177 1.87 -21.06 32.57
CA CYS A 177 2.83 -22.07 33.03
C CYS A 177 3.84 -21.55 34.07
N PHE A 178 4.07 -20.24 34.13
CA PHE A 178 5.24 -19.69 34.82
C PHE A 178 4.86 -18.99 36.14
N SER A 179 5.18 -19.62 37.28
CA SER A 179 5.28 -18.90 38.56
C SER A 179 6.49 -17.95 38.50
N ARG A 180 6.35 -16.74 39.05
CA ARG A 180 7.06 -15.49 38.71
C ARG A 180 8.60 -15.51 38.46
N ARG A 181 9.37 -16.59 38.76
CA ARG A 181 10.81 -16.73 38.39
C ARG A 181 11.35 -18.18 38.22
N LYS A 182 10.69 -19.24 38.73
CA LYS A 182 11.32 -20.58 38.87
C LYS A 182 11.22 -21.48 37.62
N THR A 183 10.07 -21.51 36.94
CA THR A 183 9.80 -22.44 35.83
C THR A 183 10.62 -22.12 34.55
N LEU A 184 11.03 -20.86 34.38
CA LEU A 184 11.79 -20.38 33.21
C LEU A 184 13.16 -21.05 33.08
N ARG A 185 13.87 -21.23 34.20
CA ARG A 185 15.19 -21.86 34.21
C ARG A 185 15.16 -23.36 33.86
N ILE A 186 14.06 -24.05 34.15
CA ILE A 186 13.96 -25.51 33.95
C ILE A 186 13.89 -25.85 32.46
N HIS A 187 13.16 -25.07 31.68
CA HIS A 187 12.96 -25.34 30.25
C HIS A 187 13.93 -24.60 29.35
N ASN A 188 14.97 -23.95 29.89
CA ASN A 188 15.88 -23.09 29.12
C ASN A 188 15.18 -21.97 28.32
N ILE A 189 14.05 -21.48 28.84
CA ILE A 189 13.26 -20.37 28.28
C ILE A 189 13.17 -19.26 29.31
N TYR A 190 13.65 -18.07 28.97
CA TYR A 190 13.62 -16.90 29.83
C TYR A 190 12.43 -15.98 29.51
N ARG A 191 11.90 -15.31 30.54
CA ARG A 191 10.91 -14.24 30.38
C ARG A 191 11.65 -12.92 30.39
N CYS A 192 11.57 -12.20 29.28
CA CYS A 192 12.20 -10.89 29.16
C CYS A 192 11.36 -9.80 29.85
N ASN A 193 11.92 -9.21 30.91
CA ASN A 193 11.39 -8.12 31.73
C ASN A 193 10.04 -8.42 32.44
N GLN A 194 9.78 -7.73 33.55
CA GLN A 194 8.54 -7.88 34.33
C GLN A 194 7.35 -7.14 33.71
N ARG A 195 7.61 -6.15 32.83
CA ARG A 195 6.59 -5.31 32.19
C ARG A 195 6.14 -5.82 30.82
N CYS A 196 7.03 -6.45 30.03
CA CYS A 196 6.65 -7.15 28.81
C CYS A 196 6.42 -8.64 29.08
N ARG A 197 5.42 -9.24 28.44
CA ARG A 197 5.21 -10.70 28.45
C ARG A 197 5.77 -11.25 27.14
N SER A 198 7.09 -11.29 26.99
CA SER A 198 7.78 -11.98 25.87
C SER A 198 8.65 -13.12 26.43
N LEU A 199 8.64 -14.26 25.74
CA LEU A 199 9.48 -15.41 26.06
C LEU A 199 10.61 -15.50 25.02
N THR A 200 11.82 -15.81 25.47
CA THR A 200 12.97 -16.04 24.59
C THR A 200 13.75 -17.25 25.10
N THR A 201 14.39 -17.98 24.20
CA THR A 201 15.27 -19.09 24.60
C THR A 201 16.55 -18.53 25.22
N LEU A 202 17.12 -19.23 26.21
CA LEU A 202 18.28 -18.72 26.95
C LEU A 202 19.48 -18.40 26.05
N ARG A 203 19.65 -19.11 24.92
CA ARG A 203 20.70 -18.86 23.92
C ARG A 203 20.66 -17.43 23.34
N TYR A 204 19.48 -16.80 23.27
CA TYR A 204 19.32 -15.44 22.75
C TYR A 204 19.20 -14.38 23.85
N ASN A 205 19.31 -14.75 25.12
CA ASN A 205 19.18 -13.79 26.24
C ASN A 205 20.20 -12.64 26.15
N HIS A 206 21.42 -12.92 25.69
CA HIS A 206 22.45 -11.90 25.52
C HIS A 206 22.08 -10.82 24.49
N LYS A 207 21.27 -11.17 23.47
CA LYS A 207 20.77 -10.23 22.44
C LYS A 207 19.77 -9.23 22.98
N TYR A 208 19.12 -9.55 24.11
CA TYR A 208 18.19 -8.61 24.74
C TYR A 208 18.92 -7.45 25.43
N SER A 209 20.05 -7.71 26.07
CA SER A 209 20.87 -6.67 26.70
C SER A 209 21.64 -5.81 25.71
N SER A 210 22.05 -6.38 24.57
CA SER A 210 22.81 -5.66 23.53
C SER A 210 21.94 -4.94 22.51
N GLY A 211 20.63 -5.22 22.48
CA GLY A 211 19.75 -4.88 21.36
C GLY A 211 19.97 -5.79 20.15
N VAL A 212 18.99 -5.79 19.24
CA VAL A 212 19.10 -6.43 17.91
C VAL A 212 19.46 -5.36 16.90
N SER A 213 20.54 -5.62 16.16
CA SER A 213 21.05 -4.74 15.11
C SER A 213 20.67 -5.24 13.72
N LEU A 214 20.79 -4.37 12.72
CA LEU A 214 20.71 -4.77 11.31
C LEU A 214 21.72 -5.88 10.96
N GLY A 215 22.89 -5.88 11.60
CA GLY A 215 23.90 -6.93 11.44
C GLY A 215 23.41 -8.31 11.88
N ASP A 216 22.54 -8.39 12.90
CA ASP A 216 21.96 -9.66 13.36
C ASP A 216 20.94 -10.23 12.35
N VAL A 217 20.15 -9.35 11.74
CA VAL A 217 19.21 -9.71 10.67
C VAL A 217 19.98 -10.25 9.47
N ILE A 218 20.96 -9.49 8.97
CA ILE A 218 21.80 -9.90 7.83
C ILE A 218 22.53 -11.20 8.14
N HIS A 219 23.09 -11.34 9.34
CA HIS A 219 23.77 -12.58 9.72
C HIS A 219 22.84 -13.79 9.66
N THR A 220 21.62 -13.65 10.17
CA THR A 220 20.61 -14.72 10.12
C THR A 220 20.23 -15.06 8.69
N MET A 221 20.04 -14.04 7.84
CA MET A 221 19.75 -14.23 6.41
C MET A 221 20.88 -14.98 5.70
N VAL A 222 22.14 -14.56 5.89
CA VAL A 222 23.30 -15.22 5.28
C VAL A 222 23.43 -16.67 5.75
N GLN A 223 23.29 -16.93 7.05
CA GLN A 223 23.37 -18.29 7.59
C GLN A 223 22.28 -19.21 7.04
N SER A 224 21.10 -18.65 6.78
CA SER A 224 19.94 -19.39 6.32
C SER A 224 19.76 -19.33 4.79
N GLN A 225 20.71 -18.73 4.05
CA GLN A 225 20.65 -18.56 2.59
C GLN A 225 19.40 -17.83 2.11
N ILE A 226 19.00 -16.77 2.80
CA ILE A 226 17.85 -15.94 2.45
C ILE A 226 18.33 -14.73 1.68
N SER A 227 17.79 -14.55 0.49
CA SER A 227 18.09 -13.40 -0.36
C SER A 227 16.99 -12.33 -0.25
N LEU A 228 17.39 -11.08 -0.42
CA LEU A 228 16.49 -9.94 -0.52
C LEU A 228 15.89 -9.88 -1.91
N LYS A 229 14.58 -9.60 -1.98
CA LYS A 229 13.87 -9.34 -3.25
C LYS A 229 13.72 -7.85 -3.56
N HIS A 230 13.68 -7.01 -2.52
CA HIS A 230 13.49 -5.57 -2.61
C HIS A 230 14.43 -4.86 -1.65
N ILE A 231 14.92 -3.69 -2.06
CA ILE A 231 15.70 -2.81 -1.21
C ILE A 231 15.22 -1.37 -1.33
N SER A 232 15.10 -0.70 -0.18
CA SER A 232 14.71 0.71 -0.10
C SER A 232 15.83 1.56 0.50
N PHE A 233 16.21 2.62 -0.19
CA PHE A 233 17.11 3.66 0.31
C PHE A 233 16.27 4.90 0.61
N SER A 234 16.17 5.25 1.89
CA SER A 234 15.58 6.51 2.34
C SER A 234 16.65 7.30 3.11
N PRO A 235 16.43 8.59 3.39
CA PRO A 235 17.40 9.40 4.14
C PRO A 235 17.64 8.84 5.54
N VAL A 236 16.59 8.28 6.14
CA VAL A 236 16.63 7.58 7.42
C VAL A 236 17.47 6.30 7.30
N HIS A 237 17.26 5.51 6.23
CA HIS A 237 18.02 4.28 6.00
C HIS A 237 19.49 4.58 5.74
N LEU A 238 19.80 5.58 4.90
CA LEU A 238 21.16 5.90 4.48
C LEU A 238 22.00 6.44 5.62
N ARG A 239 21.45 7.26 6.51
CA ARG A 239 22.16 7.68 7.74
C ARG A 239 22.58 6.48 8.58
N LEU A 240 21.71 5.47 8.71
CA LEU A 240 21.98 4.28 9.51
C LEU A 240 22.89 3.29 8.79
N LEU A 241 22.82 3.23 7.46
CA LEU A 241 23.62 2.33 6.63
C LEU A 241 25.01 2.88 6.29
N ALA A 242 25.21 4.20 6.23
CA ALA A 242 26.45 4.82 5.78
C ALA A 242 27.71 4.32 6.52
N PRO A 243 27.71 4.19 7.87
CA PRO A 243 28.85 3.62 8.59
C PRO A 243 29.12 2.15 8.20
N PHE A 244 28.08 1.39 7.91
CA PHE A 244 28.20 -0.04 7.60
C PHE A 244 28.51 -0.30 6.11
N LEU A 245 28.05 0.55 5.20
CA LEU A 245 28.37 0.49 3.77
C LEU A 245 29.82 0.93 3.50
N SER A 246 30.49 1.49 4.50
CA SER A 246 31.93 1.76 4.52
C SER A 246 32.75 0.62 5.13
N ASP A 247 32.13 -0.40 5.73
CA ASP A 247 32.79 -1.59 6.27
C ASP A 247 32.75 -2.74 5.24
N ASP A 248 33.91 -3.12 4.72
CA ASP A 248 34.07 -4.19 3.72
C ASP A 248 33.49 -5.54 4.19
N ASN A 249 33.57 -5.86 5.49
CA ASN A 249 33.03 -7.12 6.03
C ASN A 249 31.50 -7.11 6.00
N PHE A 250 30.89 -5.97 6.34
CA PHE A 250 29.45 -5.81 6.28
C PHE A 250 28.94 -5.80 4.84
N CYS A 251 29.61 -5.07 3.95
CA CYS A 251 29.33 -5.08 2.50
C CYS A 251 29.41 -6.50 1.93
N GLY A 252 30.42 -7.29 2.32
CA GLY A 252 30.54 -8.69 1.91
C GLY A 252 29.38 -9.57 2.38
N LYS A 253 28.78 -9.28 3.54
CA LYS A 253 27.58 -9.99 4.03
C LYS A 253 26.32 -9.53 3.31
N ILE A 254 26.12 -8.22 3.12
CA ILE A 254 24.98 -7.70 2.34
C ILE A 254 25.00 -8.23 0.91
N SER A 255 26.17 -8.27 0.26
CA SER A 255 26.33 -8.80 -1.09
C SER A 255 25.77 -10.22 -1.20
N LYS A 256 25.97 -11.08 -0.19
CA LYS A 256 25.41 -12.43 -0.15
C LYS A 256 23.89 -12.47 -0.02
N CYS A 257 23.27 -11.48 0.62
CA CYS A 257 21.83 -11.36 0.68
C CYS A 257 21.25 -10.68 -0.59
N ALA A 258 22.04 -9.85 -1.26
CA ALA A 258 21.59 -9.00 -2.36
C ALA A 258 21.67 -9.68 -3.74
N THR A 259 21.62 -11.02 -3.81
CA THR A 259 21.87 -11.80 -5.05
C THR A 259 20.63 -11.94 -5.95
N SER A 260 19.44 -11.68 -5.43
CA SER A 260 18.17 -11.87 -6.15
C SER A 260 17.25 -10.65 -6.04
N ILE A 261 17.83 -9.46 -5.91
CA ILE A 261 17.04 -8.23 -5.85
C ILE A 261 16.40 -8.01 -7.22
N GLU A 262 15.09 -7.77 -7.21
CA GLU A 262 14.30 -7.52 -8.42
C GLU A 262 13.69 -6.11 -8.41
N SER A 263 13.61 -5.47 -7.23
CA SER A 263 13.07 -4.12 -7.09
C SER A 263 13.95 -3.22 -6.21
N ILE A 264 14.08 -1.96 -6.63
CA ILE A 264 14.83 -0.92 -5.91
C ILE A 264 13.91 0.29 -5.70
N SER A 265 13.92 0.87 -4.51
CA SER A 265 13.24 2.14 -4.24
C SER A 265 14.21 3.13 -3.60
N ILE A 266 14.35 4.30 -4.19
CA ILE A 266 15.24 5.38 -3.71
C ILE A 266 14.37 6.59 -3.46
N TYR A 267 14.33 7.02 -2.21
CA TYR A 267 13.49 8.13 -1.73
C TYR A 267 14.34 9.39 -1.50
N GLN A 268 13.73 10.56 -1.69
CA GLN A 268 14.40 11.85 -1.63
C GLN A 268 15.02 12.14 -0.26
N PHE A 269 16.20 12.77 -0.24
CA PHE A 269 16.84 13.35 0.94
C PHE A 269 16.01 14.46 1.57
N ALA A 270 15.45 14.21 2.76
CA ALA A 270 14.83 15.27 3.54
C ALA A 270 15.92 16.17 4.14
N THR A 271 15.90 17.46 3.77
CA THR A 271 16.80 18.53 4.26
C THR A 271 16.78 18.71 5.77
N LEU A 272 15.76 18.18 6.47
CA LEU A 272 15.60 18.24 7.91
C LEU A 272 16.57 17.33 8.70
N TYR A 273 17.29 16.44 8.03
CA TYR A 273 18.26 15.56 8.67
C TYR A 273 19.67 16.00 8.34
N SER A 274 20.50 16.17 9.37
CA SER A 274 21.94 16.47 9.29
C SER A 274 22.75 15.28 8.75
N CYS A 275 22.34 14.69 7.63
CA CYS A 275 23.09 13.68 6.92
C CYS A 275 24.03 14.38 5.94
N ASP A 276 25.30 13.96 5.91
CA ASP A 276 26.19 14.34 4.82
C ASP A 276 25.63 13.76 3.51
N ILE A 277 25.14 14.63 2.63
CA ILE A 277 24.51 14.25 1.36
C ILE A 277 25.52 13.51 0.49
N GLU A 278 26.80 13.88 0.51
CA GLU A 278 27.84 13.24 -0.28
C GLU A 278 28.15 11.83 0.23
N GLU A 279 28.21 11.63 1.54
CA GLU A 279 28.38 10.30 2.14
C GLU A 279 27.21 9.38 1.81
N ALA A 280 25.98 9.91 1.85
CA ALA A 280 24.79 9.16 1.49
C ALA A 280 24.76 8.79 0.00
N ARG A 281 25.12 9.73 -0.88
CA ARG A 281 25.27 9.51 -2.33
C ARG A 281 26.32 8.43 -2.63
N LYS A 282 27.47 8.48 -1.96
CA LYS A 282 28.51 7.44 -2.06
C LYS A 282 28.01 6.08 -1.59
N SER A 283 27.22 6.05 -0.52
CA SER A 283 26.62 4.83 0.02
C SER A 283 25.61 4.20 -0.95
N ILE A 284 24.74 5.00 -1.58
CA ILE A 284 23.85 4.54 -2.65
C ILE A 284 24.68 3.96 -3.79
N ALA A 285 25.68 4.70 -4.28
CA ALA A 285 26.52 4.26 -5.39
C ALA A 285 27.23 2.92 -5.09
N ASN A 286 27.72 2.72 -3.87
CA ASN A 286 28.32 1.46 -3.45
C ASN A 286 27.31 0.31 -3.45
N ALA A 287 26.10 0.54 -2.93
CA ALA A 287 25.06 -0.47 -2.95
C ALA A 287 24.63 -0.83 -4.39
N LEU A 288 24.50 0.16 -5.28
CA LEU A 288 24.21 -0.08 -6.69
C LEU A 288 25.32 -0.88 -7.39
N LYS A 289 26.59 -0.65 -7.07
CA LYS A 289 27.69 -1.50 -7.56
C LYS A 289 27.54 -2.95 -7.14
N VAL A 290 27.16 -3.21 -5.89
CA VAL A 290 26.89 -4.57 -5.41
C VAL A 290 25.77 -5.20 -6.23
N ILE A 291 24.67 -4.48 -6.44
CA ILE A 291 23.48 -5.00 -7.11
C ILE A 291 23.71 -5.23 -8.61
N PHE A 292 24.18 -4.20 -9.33
CA PHE A 292 24.28 -4.22 -10.79
C PHE A 292 25.59 -4.83 -11.30
N VAL A 293 26.72 -4.56 -10.64
CA VAL A 293 28.05 -4.96 -11.14
C VAL A 293 28.49 -6.30 -10.57
N GLN A 294 28.42 -6.45 -9.24
CA GLN A 294 28.90 -7.66 -8.57
C GLN A 294 27.91 -8.82 -8.72
N ASN A 295 26.65 -8.59 -8.34
CA ASN A 295 25.62 -9.63 -8.31
C ASN A 295 24.83 -9.74 -9.62
N LYS A 296 24.88 -8.71 -10.47
CA LYS A 296 24.21 -8.71 -11.79
C LYS A 296 22.71 -9.02 -11.68
N CYS A 297 22.07 -8.41 -10.69
CA CYS A 297 20.66 -8.62 -10.41
C CYS A 297 19.77 -8.19 -11.60
N SER A 298 18.75 -8.99 -11.91
CA SER A 298 17.78 -8.66 -12.95
C SER A 298 16.68 -7.77 -12.36
N ILE A 299 16.93 -6.46 -12.40
CA ILE A 299 15.99 -5.47 -11.88
C ILE A 299 14.78 -5.33 -12.81
N ARG A 300 13.58 -5.46 -12.23
CA ARG A 300 12.27 -5.38 -12.89
C ARG A 300 11.50 -4.12 -12.56
N SER A 301 11.71 -3.54 -11.37
CA SER A 301 11.01 -2.33 -10.94
C SER A 301 11.95 -1.37 -10.23
N VAL A 302 11.87 -0.08 -10.57
CA VAL A 302 12.63 0.97 -9.89
C VAL A 302 11.75 2.17 -9.61
N LEU A 303 11.81 2.65 -8.37
CA LEU A 303 11.30 3.94 -7.94
C LEU A 303 12.47 4.85 -7.60
N ILE A 304 12.50 6.04 -8.20
CA ILE A 304 13.54 7.04 -8.01
C ILE A 304 12.90 8.39 -7.67
N GLN A 305 13.10 8.86 -6.45
CA GLN A 305 12.80 10.24 -6.06
C GLN A 305 14.13 10.96 -5.89
N ASP A 306 14.46 11.82 -6.86
CA ASP A 306 15.76 12.49 -6.95
C ASP A 306 16.96 11.51 -7.15
N GLN A 307 18.20 12.01 -7.21
CA GLN A 307 19.43 11.19 -7.35
C GLN A 307 19.55 10.44 -8.69
N PHE A 308 18.91 10.98 -9.73
CA PHE A 308 18.88 10.41 -11.07
C PHE A 308 20.28 10.22 -11.67
N ASP A 309 21.18 11.14 -11.38
CA ASP A 309 22.56 11.14 -11.87
C ASP A 309 23.38 9.96 -11.33
N ILE A 310 23.00 9.41 -10.17
CA ILE A 310 23.62 8.22 -9.59
C ILE A 310 22.97 6.95 -10.12
N VAL A 311 21.63 6.92 -10.23
CA VAL A 311 20.87 5.69 -10.45
C VAL A 311 20.74 5.34 -11.93
N LEU A 312 20.37 6.32 -12.76
CA LEU A 312 20.10 6.10 -14.18
C LEU A 312 21.30 5.52 -14.94
N PRO A 313 22.57 5.89 -14.69
CA PRO A 313 23.71 5.27 -15.37
C PRO A 313 23.81 3.75 -15.17
N TYR A 314 23.44 3.22 -13.99
CA TYR A 314 23.43 1.76 -13.77
C TYR A 314 22.29 1.07 -14.52
N LEU A 315 21.15 1.74 -14.67
CA LEU A 315 20.02 1.22 -15.44
C LEU A 315 20.28 1.27 -16.95
N GLY A 316 20.92 2.33 -17.45
CA GLY A 316 21.30 2.47 -18.85
C GLY A 316 22.38 1.46 -19.27
N GLY A 317 23.39 1.23 -18.42
CA GLY A 317 24.49 0.31 -18.70
C GLY A 317 24.19 -1.18 -18.47
N SER A 318 23.05 -1.54 -17.86
CA SER A 318 22.74 -2.92 -17.50
C SER A 318 21.86 -3.61 -18.55
N HIS A 319 22.48 -4.22 -19.56
CA HIS A 319 21.79 -5.06 -20.54
C HIS A 319 21.12 -6.32 -19.95
N GLN A 320 21.36 -6.63 -18.68
CA GLN A 320 20.79 -7.77 -17.96
C GLN A 320 19.53 -7.40 -17.16
N SER A 321 19.28 -6.10 -16.95
CA SER A 321 18.03 -5.65 -16.33
C SER A 321 16.88 -5.76 -17.32
N ASN A 322 15.76 -6.35 -16.89
CA ASN A 322 14.52 -6.44 -17.66
C ASN A 322 13.49 -5.53 -17.00
N LEU A 323 13.72 -4.21 -17.10
CA LEU A 323 12.91 -3.22 -16.40
C LEU A 323 11.49 -3.19 -16.99
N LYS A 324 10.50 -3.57 -16.17
CA LYS A 324 9.07 -3.54 -16.49
C LYS A 324 8.38 -2.30 -15.96
N GLN A 325 8.88 -1.72 -14.87
CA GLN A 325 8.29 -0.57 -14.20
C GLN A 325 9.36 0.45 -13.81
N LEU A 326 9.13 1.71 -14.18
CA LEU A 326 10.00 2.83 -13.83
C LEU A 326 9.16 3.99 -13.31
N GLU A 327 9.40 4.37 -12.07
CA GLU A 327 8.77 5.52 -11.42
C GLU A 327 9.84 6.57 -11.12
N ILE A 328 9.63 7.78 -11.62
CA ILE A 328 10.55 8.90 -11.47
C ILE A 328 9.77 10.08 -10.87
N SER A 329 10.20 10.59 -9.72
CA SER A 329 9.63 11.79 -9.11
C SER A 329 10.69 12.86 -8.94
N ILE A 330 10.52 13.99 -9.62
CA ILE A 330 11.45 15.11 -9.61
C ILE A 330 10.92 16.22 -8.70
N THR A 331 11.72 16.64 -7.73
CA THR A 331 11.45 17.86 -6.96
C THR A 331 12.10 19.05 -7.66
N LEU A 332 11.29 20.03 -8.05
CA LEU A 332 11.75 21.29 -8.61
C LEU A 332 12.41 22.12 -7.50
N GLU A 333 13.71 22.35 -7.66
CA GLU A 333 14.55 23.25 -6.87
C GLU A 333 15.20 24.27 -7.81
N GLN A 334 15.65 25.42 -7.30
CA GLN A 334 16.20 26.51 -8.14
C GLN A 334 17.34 26.04 -9.06
N GLU A 335 18.14 25.05 -8.65
CA GLU A 335 19.28 24.52 -9.42
C GLU A 335 18.87 23.58 -10.57
N LEU A 336 17.67 23.00 -10.51
CA LEU A 336 17.18 22.01 -11.47
C LEU A 336 16.26 22.62 -12.54
N VAL A 337 16.07 23.94 -12.49
CA VAL A 337 15.11 24.67 -13.32
C VAL A 337 15.82 25.67 -14.22
N GLU A 338 15.56 25.59 -15.52
CA GLU A 338 15.86 26.69 -16.45
C GLU A 338 14.72 27.71 -16.38
N GLU A 339 14.98 28.87 -15.76
CA GLU A 339 14.03 29.98 -15.71
C GLU A 339 14.07 30.77 -17.01
N ASN A 340 12.99 30.72 -17.79
CA ASN A 340 12.78 31.70 -18.86
C ASN A 340 11.89 32.81 -18.30
N ILE A 341 12.52 33.92 -17.88
CA ILE A 341 11.81 35.12 -17.43
C ILE A 341 11.20 35.79 -18.68
N ASN A 342 9.99 35.37 -19.05
CA ASN A 342 9.12 36.18 -19.90
C ASN A 342 8.02 36.73 -19.01
N ILE A 343 8.18 38.00 -18.58
CA ILE A 343 7.22 38.75 -17.73
C ILE A 343 6.06 39.24 -18.61
N SER A 344 5.44 38.34 -19.37
CA SER A 344 4.23 38.63 -20.15
C SER A 344 3.15 37.65 -19.71
N GLY A 345 2.77 37.72 -18.43
CA GLY A 345 1.84 36.82 -17.77
C GLY A 345 2.06 36.73 -16.26
N SER A 346 1.02 36.38 -15.52
CA SER A 346 1.02 36.22 -14.06
C SER A 346 1.83 35.01 -13.54
N PHE A 347 2.45 34.23 -14.42
CA PHE A 347 3.14 32.97 -14.10
C PHE A 347 4.61 32.98 -14.52
N LYS A 348 5.47 32.34 -13.72
CA LYS A 348 6.88 32.07 -14.01
C LYS A 348 7.01 30.76 -14.78
N HIS A 349 7.61 30.79 -15.97
CA HIS A 349 7.77 29.59 -16.79
C HIS A 349 8.97 28.76 -16.33
N VAL A 350 8.74 27.47 -16.08
CA VAL A 350 9.72 26.54 -15.51
C VAL A 350 9.88 25.34 -16.44
N ARG A 351 11.13 24.96 -16.73
CA ARG A 351 11.49 23.73 -17.47
C ARG A 351 12.49 22.92 -16.66
N LEU A 352 12.47 21.60 -16.85
CA LEU A 352 13.51 20.73 -16.31
C LEU A 352 14.86 21.01 -16.97
N SER A 353 15.91 20.97 -16.16
CA SER A 353 17.30 21.00 -16.63
C SER A 353 17.58 19.91 -17.66
N LYS A 354 18.40 20.24 -18.66
CA LYS A 354 18.84 19.34 -19.73
C LYS A 354 19.70 18.18 -19.24
N SER A 355 20.23 18.21 -18.00
CA SER A 355 21.14 17.17 -17.50
C SER A 355 20.46 15.81 -17.27
N ILE A 356 19.17 15.79 -16.94
CA ILE A 356 18.41 14.54 -16.67
C ILE A 356 17.99 13.86 -17.97
N SER A 357 17.66 14.65 -19.00
CA SER A 357 17.16 14.19 -20.30
C SER A 357 18.01 13.08 -20.95
N PRO A 358 19.34 13.21 -21.13
CA PRO A 358 20.14 12.20 -21.82
C PRO A 358 20.20 10.88 -21.04
N LEU A 359 20.29 10.95 -19.70
CA LEU A 359 20.33 9.76 -18.86
C LEU A 359 19.01 8.98 -18.92
N LEU A 360 17.89 9.70 -18.86
CA LEU A 360 16.57 9.06 -18.99
C LEU A 360 16.38 8.47 -20.39
N GLN A 361 16.81 9.18 -21.43
CA GLN A 361 16.73 8.69 -22.80
C GLN A 361 17.48 7.36 -22.97
N GLU A 362 18.71 7.26 -22.43
CA GLU A 362 19.50 6.03 -22.47
C GLU A 362 18.77 4.87 -21.80
N VAL A 363 18.23 5.07 -20.60
CA VAL A 363 17.45 4.06 -19.88
C VAL A 363 16.24 3.63 -20.72
N LEU A 364 15.45 4.58 -21.24
CA LEU A 364 14.29 4.25 -22.05
C LEU A 364 14.68 3.54 -23.35
N GLN A 365 15.83 3.82 -23.95
CA GLN A 365 16.31 3.11 -25.14
C GLN A 365 16.77 1.68 -24.84
N CYS A 366 17.40 1.44 -23.69
CA CYS A 366 17.83 0.11 -23.29
C CYS A 366 16.66 -0.79 -22.88
N HIS A 367 15.59 -0.23 -22.30
CA HIS A 367 14.47 -0.98 -21.73
C HIS A 367 13.22 -0.97 -22.62
N GLN A 368 13.26 -1.75 -23.70
CA GLN A 368 12.15 -1.83 -24.67
C GLN A 368 10.92 -2.57 -24.14
N GLU A 369 11.08 -3.43 -23.13
CA GLU A 369 9.97 -4.19 -22.54
C GLU A 369 9.26 -3.47 -21.36
N LEU A 370 9.49 -2.17 -21.20
CA LEU A 370 8.87 -1.35 -20.18
C LEU A 370 7.33 -1.35 -20.33
N GLU A 371 6.63 -1.75 -19.27
CA GLU A 371 5.16 -1.84 -19.26
C GLU A 371 4.53 -0.63 -18.57
N LEU A 372 5.18 -0.08 -17.54
CA LEU A 372 4.64 0.99 -16.70
C LEU A 372 5.68 2.10 -16.52
N PHE A 373 5.24 3.34 -16.76
CA PHE A 373 6.03 4.53 -16.48
C PHE A 373 5.22 5.50 -15.62
N GLU A 374 5.77 5.89 -14.47
CA GLU A 374 5.22 6.98 -13.66
C GLU A 374 6.20 8.14 -13.66
N PHE A 375 5.65 9.33 -13.91
CA PHE A 375 6.38 10.57 -13.87
C PHE A 375 5.71 11.54 -12.89
N GLY A 376 6.41 11.80 -11.79
CA GLY A 376 6.05 12.70 -10.72
C GLY A 376 6.81 14.02 -10.81
N ILE A 377 6.12 15.13 -10.59
CA ILE A 377 6.72 16.44 -10.37
C ILE A 377 6.21 17.01 -9.05
N THR A 378 7.13 17.45 -8.22
CA THR A 378 6.87 18.08 -6.92
C THR A 378 7.63 19.39 -6.81
N SER A 379 7.23 20.26 -5.89
CA SER A 379 7.97 21.50 -5.58
C SER A 379 8.18 21.62 -4.08
N SER A 380 9.40 21.92 -3.66
CA SER A 380 9.75 22.10 -2.23
C SER A 380 9.42 23.50 -1.71
N ASP A 381 9.45 24.51 -2.57
CA ASP A 381 9.33 25.93 -2.20
C ASP A 381 7.95 26.54 -2.50
N ASN A 382 7.53 27.49 -1.64
CA ASN A 382 6.39 28.38 -1.86
C ASN A 382 6.53 29.21 -3.15
N ASP A 383 7.76 29.49 -3.59
CA ASP A 383 8.06 30.26 -4.81
C ASP A 383 7.49 29.62 -6.08
N PHE A 384 7.21 28.32 -6.08
CA PHE A 384 6.62 27.61 -7.21
C PHE A 384 5.08 27.75 -7.31
N SER A 385 4.43 28.43 -6.35
CA SER A 385 2.97 28.62 -6.35
C SER A 385 2.42 29.38 -7.56
N ARG A 386 3.26 30.16 -8.25
CA ARG A 386 2.92 30.87 -9.50
C ARG A 386 3.76 30.39 -10.67
N CYS A 387 4.10 29.11 -10.71
CA CYS A 387 4.85 28.54 -11.82
C CYS A 387 3.95 27.84 -12.84
N LEU A 388 4.36 27.92 -14.11
CA LEU A 388 3.83 27.14 -15.21
C LEU A 388 4.92 26.17 -15.68
N PHE A 389 4.69 24.88 -15.49
CA PHE A 389 5.61 23.83 -15.92
C PHE A 389 5.46 23.61 -17.42
N MET A 390 6.51 23.93 -18.16
CA MET A 390 6.56 23.91 -19.62
C MET A 390 7.13 22.60 -20.15
N GLU A 391 6.81 22.30 -21.41
CA GLU A 391 7.32 21.12 -22.11
C GLU A 391 8.86 21.06 -22.07
N SER A 392 9.38 19.84 -21.93
CA SER A 392 10.80 19.51 -21.90
C SER A 392 11.07 18.24 -22.74
N GLU A 393 12.35 17.89 -22.92
CA GLU A 393 12.69 16.63 -23.59
C GLU A 393 12.15 15.40 -22.85
N VAL A 394 12.06 15.46 -21.51
CA VAL A 394 11.48 14.38 -20.69
C VAL A 394 10.03 14.10 -21.09
N THR A 395 9.21 15.15 -21.21
CA THR A 395 7.80 14.99 -21.66
C THR A 395 7.71 14.52 -23.10
N ARG A 396 8.71 14.82 -23.94
CA ARG A 396 8.80 14.28 -25.30
C ARG A 396 9.13 12.78 -25.30
N TYR A 397 10.08 12.33 -24.47
CA TYR A 397 10.42 10.90 -24.34
C TYR A 397 9.27 10.07 -23.81
N MET A 398 8.47 10.62 -22.88
CA MET A 398 7.22 9.97 -22.45
C MET A 398 6.34 9.62 -23.64
N GLY A 399 6.25 10.53 -24.61
CA GLY A 399 5.46 10.33 -25.80
C GLY A 399 5.96 9.23 -26.73
N GLU A 400 7.27 9.03 -26.80
CA GLU A 400 7.87 7.93 -27.57
C GLU A 400 7.47 6.55 -27.02
N LEU A 401 7.12 6.43 -25.73
CA LEU A 401 6.70 5.18 -25.10
C LEU A 401 5.35 4.66 -25.64
N PHE A 402 4.47 5.55 -26.12
CA PHE A 402 3.12 5.22 -26.60
C PHE A 402 3.13 4.32 -27.83
N PHE A 403 4.26 4.26 -28.54
CA PHE A 403 4.40 3.43 -29.74
C PHE A 403 5.05 2.07 -29.46
N ARG A 404 5.35 1.75 -28.19
CA ARG A 404 5.91 0.46 -27.79
C ARG A 404 4.81 -0.55 -27.48
N SER A 405 4.93 -1.75 -28.04
CA SER A 405 3.91 -2.81 -27.89
C SER A 405 3.77 -3.37 -26.47
N SER A 406 4.84 -3.30 -25.69
CA SER A 406 4.90 -3.72 -24.28
C SER A 406 4.26 -2.72 -23.33
N PHE A 407 4.12 -1.45 -23.74
CA PHE A 407 3.73 -0.36 -22.85
C PHE A 407 2.22 -0.40 -22.55
N LYS A 408 1.86 -0.41 -21.27
CA LYS A 408 0.48 -0.63 -20.82
C LYS A 408 -0.08 0.54 -20.03
N GLN A 409 0.74 1.22 -19.23
CA GLN A 409 0.27 2.24 -18.32
C GLN A 409 1.23 3.43 -18.22
N LEU A 410 0.65 4.62 -18.31
CA LEU A 410 1.31 5.87 -17.96
C LEU A 410 0.62 6.52 -16.76
N THR A 411 1.41 7.00 -15.80
CA THR A 411 0.94 7.85 -14.71
C THR A 411 1.69 9.19 -14.76
N PHE A 412 0.95 10.31 -14.75
CA PHE A 412 1.48 11.65 -14.61
C PHE A 412 0.99 12.25 -13.29
N ASN A 413 1.91 12.51 -12.37
CA ASN A 413 1.60 12.82 -10.98
C ASN A 413 2.16 14.19 -10.58
N SER A 414 1.32 15.08 -10.07
CA SER A 414 1.71 16.41 -9.60
C SER A 414 1.22 16.71 -8.18
N PHE A 415 1.07 15.69 -7.33
CA PHE A 415 0.49 15.79 -5.98
C PHE A 415 1.05 16.91 -5.09
N ARG A 416 2.34 17.23 -5.20
CA ARG A 416 2.98 18.29 -4.40
C ARG A 416 3.52 19.43 -5.24
N LEU A 417 3.07 19.55 -6.47
CA LEU A 417 3.37 20.71 -7.28
C LEU A 417 2.43 21.84 -6.87
N ARG A 418 3.00 22.96 -6.42
CA ARG A 418 2.21 24.15 -6.07
C ARG A 418 1.84 25.00 -7.29
N GLY A 419 2.53 24.79 -8.40
CA GLY A 419 2.26 25.46 -9.68
C GLY A 419 1.25 24.71 -10.54
N THR A 420 1.21 25.07 -11.82
CA THR A 420 0.31 24.47 -12.81
C THR A 420 1.10 23.85 -13.97
N ILE A 421 0.49 22.89 -14.66
CA ILE A 421 1.02 22.20 -15.82
C ILE A 421 0.59 22.94 -17.09
N SER A 422 1.52 23.13 -18.03
CA SER A 422 1.21 23.73 -19.32
C SER A 422 0.20 22.91 -20.12
N PHE A 423 -0.78 23.60 -20.70
CA PHE A 423 -1.75 23.03 -21.63
C PHE A 423 -1.07 22.20 -22.74
N TYR A 424 0.07 22.64 -23.28
CA TYR A 424 0.78 21.93 -24.35
C TYR A 424 1.26 20.53 -23.94
N ILE A 425 1.66 20.34 -22.68
CA ILE A 425 2.04 19.01 -22.18
C ILE A 425 0.83 18.08 -22.20
N LEU A 426 -0.30 18.55 -21.67
CA LEU A 426 -1.53 17.75 -21.59
C LEU A 426 -2.11 17.47 -22.97
N GLN A 427 -2.11 18.46 -23.87
CA GLN A 427 -2.49 18.30 -25.26
C GLN A 427 -1.65 17.21 -25.96
N ASN A 428 -0.32 17.24 -25.79
CA ASN A 428 0.57 16.27 -26.41
C ASN A 428 0.34 14.85 -25.86
N LEU A 429 0.32 14.69 -24.53
CA LEU A 429 0.14 13.39 -23.88
C LEU A 429 -1.24 12.77 -24.20
N LEU A 430 -2.31 13.56 -24.13
CA LEU A 430 -3.66 13.08 -24.48
C LEU A 430 -3.77 12.80 -25.98
N GLY A 431 -3.21 13.66 -26.83
CA GLY A 431 -3.21 13.45 -28.28
C GLY A 431 -2.51 12.16 -28.68
N GLN A 432 -1.38 11.87 -28.06
CA GLN A 432 -0.66 10.61 -28.27
C GLN A 432 -1.40 9.42 -27.68
N PHE A 433 -1.98 9.53 -26.47
CA PHE A 433 -2.80 8.48 -25.85
C PHE A 433 -3.90 7.98 -26.79
N PHE A 434 -4.61 8.91 -27.43
CA PHE A 434 -5.72 8.61 -28.29
C PHE A 434 -5.34 8.18 -29.72
N SER A 435 -4.17 8.57 -30.21
CA SER A 435 -3.71 8.25 -31.56
C SER A 435 -2.88 6.98 -31.65
N SER A 436 -2.42 6.46 -30.51
CA SER A 436 -1.56 5.28 -30.40
C SER A 436 -2.30 4.05 -29.85
N PRO A 437 -1.84 2.83 -30.14
CA PRO A 437 -2.39 1.61 -29.53
C PRO A 437 -2.05 1.47 -28.04
N HIS A 438 -0.92 2.01 -27.59
CA HIS A 438 -0.42 1.91 -26.22
C HIS A 438 -0.17 3.31 -25.62
N PRO A 439 -0.26 3.52 -24.31
CA PRO A 439 -0.70 2.61 -23.26
C PRO A 439 -2.22 2.40 -23.31
N VAL A 440 -2.70 1.31 -22.71
CA VAL A 440 -4.14 1.06 -22.53
C VAL A 440 -4.72 1.83 -21.33
N SER A 441 -3.87 2.32 -20.43
CA SER A 441 -4.26 3.15 -19.29
C SER A 441 -3.44 4.41 -19.18
N PHE A 442 -4.10 5.55 -18.98
CA PHE A 442 -3.47 6.82 -18.65
C PHE A 442 -4.09 7.40 -17.38
N THR A 443 -3.26 7.69 -16.38
CA THR A 443 -3.66 8.24 -15.09
C THR A 443 -3.03 9.61 -14.89
N MET A 444 -3.85 10.61 -14.59
CA MET A 444 -3.43 11.95 -14.17
C MET A 444 -3.81 12.15 -12.71
N ILE A 445 -2.83 12.54 -11.88
CA ILE A 445 -3.00 12.71 -10.43
C ILE A 445 -2.61 14.13 -10.04
N PHE A 446 -3.52 14.87 -9.41
CA PHE A 446 -3.34 16.26 -8.96
C PHE A 446 -2.89 17.23 -10.06
N VAL A 447 -3.30 16.97 -11.31
CA VAL A 447 -2.95 17.81 -12.44
C VAL A 447 -3.82 19.06 -12.43
N SER A 448 -3.17 20.22 -12.29
CA SER A 448 -3.82 21.52 -12.46
C SER A 448 -3.34 22.19 -13.74
N CYS A 449 -4.26 22.64 -14.58
CA CYS A 449 -3.94 23.34 -15.84
C CYS A 449 -4.64 24.70 -15.87
N PRO A 450 -3.94 25.80 -16.21
CA PRO A 450 -4.57 27.11 -16.32
C PRO A 450 -5.57 27.13 -17.48
N LYS A 451 -6.43 28.15 -17.48
CA LYS A 451 -7.34 28.42 -18.60
C LYS A 451 -6.53 28.74 -19.86
N PHE A 452 -6.95 28.16 -20.98
CA PHE A 452 -6.37 28.35 -22.33
C PHE A 452 -7.51 28.61 -23.32
N ASP A 453 -7.22 29.19 -24.48
CA ASP A 453 -8.26 29.46 -25.48
C ASP A 453 -8.79 28.15 -26.10
N PRO A 454 -10.11 27.99 -26.31
CA PRO A 454 -10.67 26.80 -26.93
C PRO A 454 -10.03 26.50 -28.30
N ILE A 455 -9.76 25.23 -28.56
CA ILE A 455 -9.16 24.76 -29.81
C ILE A 455 -10.27 24.60 -30.86
N SER A 456 -9.96 24.93 -32.12
CA SER A 456 -10.91 24.78 -33.23
C SER A 456 -11.12 23.34 -33.67
N GLU A 457 -10.10 22.49 -33.53
CA GLU A 457 -10.14 21.08 -33.90
C GLU A 457 -9.79 20.19 -32.70
N PRO A 458 -10.68 19.27 -32.28
CA PRO A 458 -10.42 18.36 -31.18
C PRO A 458 -9.35 17.32 -31.56
N LEU A 459 -8.82 16.62 -30.55
CA LEU A 459 -7.83 15.57 -30.75
C LEU A 459 -8.33 14.47 -31.69
N THR A 460 -7.48 14.04 -32.60
CA THR A 460 -7.77 12.89 -33.46
C THR A 460 -7.70 11.60 -32.64
N VAL A 461 -8.84 10.91 -32.53
CA VAL A 461 -8.94 9.60 -31.88
C VAL A 461 -9.07 8.52 -32.94
N LYS A 462 -8.27 7.44 -32.83
CA LYS A 462 -8.49 6.23 -33.64
C LYS A 462 -9.62 5.42 -32.99
N PRO A 463 -10.80 5.28 -33.62
CA PRO A 463 -11.98 4.69 -32.97
C PRO A 463 -11.75 3.25 -32.49
N GLU A 464 -11.00 2.46 -33.27
CA GLU A 464 -10.64 1.07 -32.94
C GLU A 464 -9.81 0.94 -31.66
N GLN A 465 -9.04 1.98 -31.31
CA GLN A 465 -8.19 1.99 -30.13
C GLN A 465 -8.90 2.55 -28.91
N SER A 466 -9.76 3.56 -29.12
CA SER A 466 -10.40 4.32 -28.05
C SER A 466 -11.18 3.44 -27.07
N SER A 467 -11.96 2.49 -27.57
CA SER A 467 -12.77 1.56 -26.74
C SER A 467 -11.94 0.61 -25.86
N LEU A 468 -10.63 0.51 -26.08
CA LEU A 468 -9.71 -0.28 -25.26
C LEU A 468 -9.00 0.56 -24.18
N LYS A 469 -9.10 1.89 -24.25
CA LYS A 469 -8.39 2.83 -23.40
C LYS A 469 -9.11 3.10 -22.08
N SER A 470 -8.35 3.27 -21.02
CA SER A 470 -8.82 3.59 -19.66
C SER A 470 -8.23 4.93 -19.23
N LEU A 471 -9.07 5.92 -18.94
CA LEU A 471 -8.64 7.25 -18.50
C LEU A 471 -9.00 7.47 -17.03
N ASN A 472 -7.99 7.80 -16.20
CA ASN A 472 -8.18 8.05 -14.78
C ASN A 472 -7.76 9.48 -14.43
N LEU A 473 -8.68 10.27 -13.89
CA LEU A 473 -8.47 11.64 -13.41
C LEU A 473 -8.67 11.65 -11.89
N LEU A 474 -7.58 11.85 -11.16
CA LEU A 474 -7.55 11.77 -9.70
C LEU A 474 -7.12 13.13 -9.12
N ASN A 475 -8.00 13.81 -8.41
CA ASN A 475 -7.77 15.11 -7.77
C ASN A 475 -7.30 16.21 -8.74
N CYS A 476 -7.73 16.17 -10.01
CA CYS A 476 -7.35 17.14 -11.02
C CYS A 476 -8.21 18.40 -10.95
N ALA A 477 -7.62 19.52 -11.36
CA ALA A 477 -8.29 20.81 -11.54
C ALA A 477 -8.06 21.31 -12.97
N LEU A 478 -9.03 21.04 -13.85
CA LEU A 478 -8.91 21.28 -15.29
C LEU A 478 -9.85 22.40 -15.75
N SER A 479 -9.40 23.20 -16.70
CA SER A 479 -10.26 24.22 -17.33
C SER A 479 -11.43 23.58 -18.08
N VAL A 480 -12.63 24.16 -18.01
CA VAL A 480 -13.77 23.77 -18.88
C VAL A 480 -13.45 23.80 -20.37
N ASN A 481 -12.45 24.58 -20.79
CA ASN A 481 -12.01 24.63 -22.19
C ASN A 481 -11.36 23.31 -22.66
N PHE A 482 -11.06 22.36 -21.76
CA PHE A 482 -10.70 20.99 -22.14
C PHE A 482 -11.78 20.29 -22.97
N THR A 483 -13.04 20.75 -22.93
CA THR A 483 -14.13 20.27 -23.80
C THR A 483 -13.80 20.42 -25.29
N SER A 484 -13.02 21.44 -25.65
CA SER A 484 -12.55 21.66 -27.02
C SER A 484 -11.39 20.75 -27.43
N LEU A 485 -10.69 20.14 -26.46
CA LEU A 485 -9.57 19.25 -26.70
C LEU A 485 -10.04 17.81 -26.96
N ILE A 486 -11.02 17.33 -26.21
CA ILE A 486 -11.54 15.95 -26.31
C ILE A 486 -12.57 15.88 -27.44
N PRO A 487 -12.66 14.77 -28.21
CA PRO A 487 -13.71 14.63 -29.21
C PRO A 487 -15.11 14.63 -28.60
N GLN A 488 -16.07 15.14 -29.36
CA GLN A 488 -17.48 15.21 -28.96
C GLN A 488 -18.13 13.83 -28.77
N HIS A 489 -17.65 12.81 -29.49
CA HIS A 489 -18.03 11.42 -29.28
C HIS A 489 -16.85 10.64 -28.74
N LEU A 490 -16.87 10.32 -27.45
CA LEU A 490 -15.80 9.62 -26.76
C LEU A 490 -16.22 8.20 -26.42
N SER A 491 -15.42 7.20 -26.83
CA SER A 491 -15.60 5.81 -26.41
C SER A 491 -14.37 5.34 -25.64
N LEU A 492 -14.54 4.82 -24.43
CA LEU A 492 -13.45 4.29 -23.60
C LEU A 492 -13.83 2.92 -23.04
N LYS A 493 -12.83 2.15 -22.63
CA LYS A 493 -13.06 0.97 -21.78
C LYS A 493 -13.53 1.40 -20.41
N SER A 494 -12.81 2.33 -19.77
CA SER A 494 -13.20 2.87 -18.47
C SER A 494 -12.83 4.33 -18.32
N LEU A 495 -13.64 5.03 -17.52
CA LEU A 495 -13.39 6.40 -17.11
C LEU A 495 -13.49 6.46 -15.58
N LYS A 496 -12.45 6.97 -14.92
CA LYS A 496 -12.43 7.16 -13.47
C LYS A 496 -12.26 8.63 -13.15
N LEU A 497 -13.21 9.19 -12.42
CA LEU A 497 -13.24 10.57 -11.95
C LEU A 497 -13.26 10.53 -10.42
N GLU A 498 -12.13 10.79 -9.77
CA GLU A 498 -12.03 10.76 -8.31
C GLU A 498 -11.45 12.06 -7.77
N GLY A 499 -12.17 12.71 -6.87
CA GLY A 499 -11.71 13.89 -6.14
C GLY A 499 -11.47 15.15 -6.97
N ASN A 500 -11.98 15.21 -8.20
CA ASN A 500 -11.73 16.33 -9.13
C ASN A 500 -12.58 17.57 -8.80
N ASP A 501 -12.18 18.70 -9.36
CA ASP A 501 -12.98 19.93 -9.35
C ASP A 501 -14.25 19.80 -10.22
N ASP A 502 -15.24 20.69 -9.98
CA ASP A 502 -16.53 20.64 -10.67
C ASP A 502 -16.39 20.82 -12.20
N ASN A 503 -15.34 21.53 -12.64
CA ASN A 503 -15.04 21.72 -14.07
C ASN A 503 -14.76 20.40 -14.79
N VAL A 504 -14.18 19.40 -14.11
CA VAL A 504 -13.96 18.07 -14.70
C VAL A 504 -15.27 17.33 -14.92
N TYR A 505 -16.29 17.52 -14.08
CA TYR A 505 -17.61 16.92 -14.34
C TYR A 505 -18.30 17.62 -15.52
N GLN A 506 -18.20 18.95 -15.58
CA GLN A 506 -18.67 19.75 -16.72
C GLN A 506 -18.00 19.35 -18.03
N LEU A 507 -16.70 19.00 -17.99
CA LEU A 507 -15.96 18.56 -19.18
C LEU A 507 -16.66 17.40 -19.88
N PHE A 508 -17.00 16.34 -19.16
CA PHE A 508 -17.63 15.16 -19.75
C PHE A 508 -19.14 15.33 -19.94
N GLY A 509 -19.81 16.13 -19.11
CA GLY A 509 -21.23 16.47 -19.26
C GLY A 509 -21.54 17.50 -20.36
N ASN A 510 -20.54 18.00 -21.09
CA ASN A 510 -20.72 18.92 -22.22
C ASN A 510 -20.31 18.28 -23.57
N LEU A 511 -19.91 17.00 -23.58
CA LEU A 511 -19.66 16.26 -24.81
C LEU A 511 -20.98 15.77 -25.40
N GLU A 512 -21.05 15.59 -26.72
CA GLU A 512 -22.25 15.08 -27.39
C GLU A 512 -22.59 13.63 -26.99
N SER A 513 -21.58 12.78 -26.81
CA SER A 513 -21.76 11.46 -26.21
C SER A 513 -20.49 10.89 -25.62
N VAL A 514 -20.63 10.21 -24.48
CA VAL A 514 -19.55 9.42 -23.87
C VAL A 514 -20.04 7.99 -23.67
N SER A 515 -19.33 6.99 -24.20
CA SER A 515 -19.66 5.57 -24.04
C SER A 515 -18.52 4.84 -23.35
N VAL A 516 -18.78 4.21 -22.20
CA VAL A 516 -17.77 3.45 -21.45
C VAL A 516 -18.28 2.09 -20.98
N ASP A 517 -17.40 1.11 -20.80
CA ASP A 517 -17.81 -0.14 -20.13
C ASP A 517 -17.97 0.10 -18.62
N GLU A 518 -17.11 0.92 -18.03
CA GLU A 518 -17.15 1.24 -16.60
C GLU A 518 -16.87 2.72 -16.32
N LEU A 519 -17.77 3.37 -15.57
CA LEU A 519 -17.55 4.69 -14.97
C LEU A 519 -17.42 4.57 -13.46
N THR A 520 -16.32 5.09 -12.92
CA THR A 520 -16.15 5.30 -11.48
C THR A 520 -16.19 6.80 -11.18
N LEU A 521 -17.12 7.23 -10.32
CA LEU A 521 -17.24 8.60 -9.84
C LEU A 521 -17.09 8.63 -8.32
N VAL A 522 -16.07 9.33 -7.84
CA VAL A 522 -15.81 9.56 -6.42
C VAL A 522 -15.68 11.07 -6.19
N THR A 523 -16.59 11.70 -5.46
CA THR A 523 -16.56 13.16 -5.25
C THR A 523 -15.71 13.53 -4.04
N SER A 524 -14.88 14.57 -4.15
CA SER A 524 -14.17 15.18 -3.00
C SER A 524 -15.02 16.27 -2.33
N HIS A 525 -15.78 17.01 -3.12
CA HIS A 525 -16.70 18.05 -2.66
C HIS A 525 -18.11 17.49 -2.49
N ILE A 526 -18.84 18.05 -1.54
CA ILE A 526 -20.23 17.68 -1.31
C ILE A 526 -21.07 18.16 -2.50
N ILE A 527 -21.90 17.27 -3.04
CA ILE A 527 -22.88 17.60 -4.07
C ILE A 527 -23.98 18.42 -3.41
N GLY A 528 -24.09 19.68 -3.82
CA GLY A 528 -25.08 20.62 -3.31
C GLY A 528 -25.75 21.38 -4.43
N LYS A 529 -26.39 22.50 -4.09
CA LYS A 529 -27.11 23.35 -5.05
C LYS A 529 -26.23 23.86 -6.19
N ASP A 530 -24.93 24.06 -5.93
CA ASP A 530 -24.02 24.74 -6.88
C ASP A 530 -23.48 23.81 -7.98
N ASN A 531 -23.40 22.50 -7.74
CA ASN A 531 -22.79 21.54 -8.67
C ASN A 531 -23.72 20.38 -9.08
N ILE A 532 -24.93 20.26 -8.50
CA ILE A 532 -25.88 19.20 -8.84
C ILE A 532 -26.24 19.19 -10.33
N ASP A 533 -26.34 20.35 -10.97
CA ASP A 533 -26.71 20.42 -12.39
C ASP A 533 -25.61 19.81 -13.28
N ASP A 534 -24.34 19.90 -12.88
CA ASP A 534 -23.23 19.31 -13.64
C ASP A 534 -23.21 17.78 -13.48
N ILE A 535 -23.48 17.28 -12.27
CA ILE A 535 -23.69 15.84 -12.03
C ILE A 535 -24.88 15.31 -12.83
N CYS A 536 -25.99 16.06 -12.88
CA CYS A 536 -27.16 15.70 -13.68
C CYS A 536 -26.82 15.58 -15.18
N ARG A 537 -26.01 16.51 -15.71
CA ARG A 537 -25.54 16.43 -17.11
C ARG A 537 -24.66 15.20 -17.34
N LEU A 538 -23.72 14.94 -16.43
CA LEU A 538 -22.85 13.77 -16.50
C LEU A 538 -23.66 12.46 -16.59
N PHE A 539 -24.68 12.29 -15.75
CA PHE A 539 -25.53 11.08 -15.75
C PHE A 539 -26.38 10.94 -17.01
N ARG A 540 -26.71 12.05 -17.67
CA ARG A 540 -27.48 12.04 -18.92
C ARG A 540 -26.61 11.72 -20.13
N ASP A 541 -25.41 12.31 -20.19
CA ASP A 541 -24.60 12.34 -21.41
C ASP A 541 -23.54 11.20 -21.45
N VAL A 542 -23.24 10.59 -20.28
CA VAL A 542 -22.39 9.41 -20.18
C VAL A 542 -23.24 8.14 -20.18
N ASN A 543 -23.01 7.27 -21.15
CA ASN A 543 -23.57 5.93 -21.22
C ASN A 543 -22.51 4.92 -20.72
N ALA A 544 -22.72 4.35 -19.53
CA ALA A 544 -21.85 3.30 -18.99
C ALA A 544 -22.59 1.98 -18.74
N GLN A 545 -21.95 0.85 -19.07
CA GLN A 545 -22.49 -0.48 -18.73
C GLN A 545 -22.39 -0.77 -17.23
N LYS A 546 -21.41 -0.19 -16.55
CA LYS A 546 -21.18 -0.30 -15.11
C LYS A 546 -20.92 1.06 -14.49
N TRP A 547 -21.63 1.37 -13.41
CA TRP A 547 -21.42 2.56 -12.60
C TRP A 547 -20.97 2.18 -11.19
N VAL A 548 -19.90 2.85 -10.74
CA VAL A 548 -19.40 2.81 -9.36
C VAL A 548 -19.47 4.24 -8.84
N LEU A 549 -20.34 4.47 -7.86
CA LEU A 549 -20.56 5.79 -7.29
C LEU A 549 -20.10 5.86 -5.84
N SER A 550 -19.37 6.91 -5.49
CA SER A 550 -19.03 7.26 -4.12
C SER A 550 -19.17 8.76 -3.94
N VAL A 551 -20.28 9.19 -3.34
CA VAL A 551 -20.69 10.60 -3.34
C VAL A 551 -21.01 11.09 -1.94
N ALA A 552 -20.78 12.37 -1.68
CA ALA A 552 -21.37 13.08 -0.55
C ALA A 552 -22.44 14.03 -1.08
N ILE A 553 -23.61 14.09 -0.44
CA ILE A 553 -24.74 14.94 -0.87
C ILE A 553 -25.20 15.82 0.30
N ASP A 554 -25.33 17.11 0.05
CA ASP A 554 -25.96 18.08 0.94
C ASP A 554 -27.34 18.47 0.40
N ASP A 555 -28.35 18.25 1.23
CA ASP A 555 -29.74 18.50 0.91
C ASP A 555 -30.39 19.56 1.82
N GLU A 556 -29.60 20.46 2.40
CA GLU A 556 -30.12 21.64 3.14
C GLU A 556 -31.16 22.42 2.32
N SER A 557 -31.04 22.40 0.99
CA SER A 557 -31.96 23.09 0.07
C SER A 557 -33.24 22.33 -0.28
N GLN A 558 -33.41 21.09 0.20
CA GLN A 558 -34.55 20.18 -0.07
C GLN A 558 -34.86 19.93 -1.56
N ASN A 559 -33.88 20.09 -2.45
CA ASN A 559 -34.04 19.87 -3.89
C ASN A 559 -32.81 19.18 -4.51
N THR A 560 -31.71 19.03 -3.75
CA THR A 560 -30.49 18.41 -4.26
C THR A 560 -30.74 16.91 -4.46
N VAL A 561 -31.33 16.24 -3.46
CA VAL A 561 -31.65 14.82 -3.53
C VAL A 561 -32.67 14.54 -4.63
N ASP A 562 -33.71 15.36 -4.77
CA ASP A 562 -34.73 15.17 -5.81
C ASP A 562 -34.12 15.25 -7.22
N LYS A 563 -33.30 16.28 -7.49
CA LYS A 563 -32.57 16.39 -8.74
C LYS A 563 -31.63 15.21 -8.98
N PHE A 564 -30.91 14.80 -7.94
CA PHE A 564 -30.02 13.64 -8.01
C PHE A 564 -30.79 12.38 -8.37
N LEU A 565 -31.94 12.14 -7.74
CA LEU A 565 -32.80 10.97 -8.01
C LEU A 565 -33.35 10.95 -9.43
N ILE A 566 -33.73 12.12 -9.96
CA ILE A 566 -34.17 12.25 -11.34
C ILE A 566 -33.03 11.85 -12.28
N ALA A 567 -31.83 12.38 -12.10
CA ALA A 567 -30.67 12.03 -12.91
C ALA A 567 -30.28 10.55 -12.75
N PHE A 568 -30.31 10.04 -11.52
CA PHE A 568 -29.97 8.67 -11.15
C PHE A 568 -30.86 7.63 -11.84
N SER A 569 -32.10 7.98 -12.16
CA SER A 569 -33.00 7.12 -12.94
C SER A 569 -32.43 6.73 -14.31
N GLY A 570 -31.58 7.58 -14.90
CA GLY A 570 -30.91 7.33 -16.18
C GLY A 570 -29.86 6.22 -16.14
N ILE A 571 -29.29 5.93 -14.96
CA ILE A 571 -28.19 4.96 -14.77
C ILE A 571 -28.61 3.71 -13.99
N LYS A 572 -29.89 3.64 -13.62
CA LYS A 572 -30.56 2.61 -12.80
C LYS A 572 -30.15 1.17 -13.12
N GLY A 573 -30.09 0.80 -14.39
CA GLY A 573 -29.83 -0.58 -14.83
C GLY A 573 -28.36 -1.01 -14.77
N SER A 574 -27.45 -0.06 -14.58
CA SER A 574 -26.00 -0.26 -14.75
C SER A 574 -25.22 -0.05 -13.45
N LEU A 575 -25.88 0.23 -12.33
CA LEU A 575 -25.22 0.53 -11.06
C LEU A 575 -24.71 -0.75 -10.37
N MET A 576 -23.39 -0.80 -10.12
CA MET A 576 -22.72 -1.93 -9.49
C MET A 576 -22.36 -1.67 -8.03
N SER A 577 -22.10 -0.41 -7.66
CA SER A 577 -21.70 -0.02 -6.31
C SER A 577 -22.16 1.39 -5.99
N PHE A 578 -22.63 1.60 -4.76
CA PHE A 578 -22.98 2.92 -4.25
C PHE A 578 -22.42 3.12 -2.83
N THR A 579 -21.67 4.21 -2.66
CA THR A 579 -21.16 4.68 -1.38
C THR A 579 -21.70 6.08 -1.10
N LEU A 580 -22.37 6.25 0.04
CA LEU A 580 -22.71 7.58 0.54
C LEU A 580 -21.65 8.00 1.57
N GLN A 581 -20.80 8.95 1.21
CA GLN A 581 -19.65 9.40 1.99
C GLN A 581 -20.00 10.37 3.14
N ASN A 582 -21.27 10.80 3.23
CA ASN A 582 -21.74 11.66 4.32
C ASN A 582 -21.43 11.07 5.70
N TYR A 583 -20.72 11.83 6.53
CA TYR A 583 -20.56 11.51 7.95
C TYR A 583 -21.90 11.62 8.67
N TYR A 584 -22.58 12.74 8.48
CA TYR A 584 -23.97 12.98 8.87
C TYR A 584 -24.73 13.43 7.62
N PHE A 585 -26.02 13.12 7.58
CA PHE A 585 -26.88 13.57 6.49
C PHE A 585 -27.56 14.86 6.93
N ASP A 586 -27.15 15.99 6.34
CA ASP A 586 -27.60 17.34 6.71
C ASP A 586 -28.99 17.71 6.14
N GLY A 587 -29.76 16.70 5.70
CA GLY A 587 -31.14 16.84 5.22
C GLY A 587 -32.15 16.01 6.03
N PRO A 588 -33.45 16.08 5.69
CA PRO A 588 -34.47 15.22 6.29
C PRO A 588 -34.14 13.74 6.10
N LEU A 589 -34.24 12.93 7.16
CA LEU A 589 -33.99 11.49 7.10
C LEU A 589 -34.86 10.78 6.04
N GLU A 590 -36.05 11.31 5.79
CA GLU A 590 -36.97 10.84 4.72
C GLU A 590 -36.31 10.88 3.35
N ASN A 591 -35.52 11.90 3.02
CA ASN A 591 -34.84 12.04 1.73
C ASN A 591 -33.73 10.99 1.56
N LEU A 592 -33.01 10.66 2.63
CA LEU A 592 -32.06 9.55 2.64
C LEU A 592 -32.77 8.20 2.43
N LEU A 593 -33.92 8.00 3.08
CA LEU A 593 -34.73 6.80 2.88
C LEU A 593 -35.26 6.72 1.45
N PHE A 594 -35.70 7.82 0.83
CA PHE A 594 -36.10 7.86 -0.57
C PHE A 594 -34.95 7.51 -1.52
N LEU A 595 -33.73 7.96 -1.22
CA LEU A 595 -32.53 7.59 -1.97
C LEU A 595 -32.25 6.10 -1.91
N LEU A 596 -32.26 5.51 -0.71
CA LEU A 596 -32.07 4.07 -0.55
C LEU A 596 -33.21 3.26 -1.18
N GLU A 597 -34.44 3.75 -1.08
CA GLU A 597 -35.59 3.11 -1.72
C GLU A 597 -35.43 3.10 -3.24
N ALA A 598 -34.98 4.21 -3.83
CA ALA A 598 -34.70 4.30 -5.26
C ALA A 598 -33.63 3.28 -5.67
N ILE A 599 -32.54 3.17 -4.91
CA ILE A 599 -31.46 2.19 -5.10
C ILE A 599 -32.00 0.74 -5.03
N PHE A 600 -32.78 0.40 -4.00
CA PHE A 600 -33.32 -0.95 -3.84
C PHE A 600 -34.34 -1.30 -4.92
N LYS A 601 -35.16 -0.34 -5.36
CA LYS A 601 -36.01 -0.49 -6.54
C LYS A 601 -35.23 -0.77 -7.83
N LEU A 602 -33.93 -0.46 -7.91
CA LEU A 602 -33.09 -0.86 -9.05
C LEU A 602 -32.73 -2.34 -9.02
N LEU A 603 -32.59 -2.91 -7.82
CA LEU A 603 -32.04 -4.26 -7.61
C LEU A 603 -33.11 -5.37 -7.67
N SER A 604 -34.39 -5.03 -7.91
CA SER A 604 -35.53 -5.95 -7.96
C SER A 604 -35.36 -7.07 -9.02
N PRO A 605 -35.98 -8.27 -8.86
CA PRO A 605 -35.44 -9.61 -9.20
C PRO A 605 -35.30 -9.96 -10.70
N PHE A 606 -35.42 -8.98 -11.59
CA PHE A 606 -35.21 -9.14 -13.04
C PHE A 606 -33.76 -8.86 -13.48
N THR A 607 -32.88 -8.40 -12.59
CA THR A 607 -31.44 -8.25 -12.84
C THR A 607 -30.70 -9.49 -12.36
N ALA A 608 -30.14 -10.27 -13.29
CA ALA A 608 -29.55 -11.58 -13.08
C ALA A 608 -28.22 -11.62 -12.28
N THR A 609 -27.95 -10.69 -11.36
CA THR A 609 -26.64 -10.59 -10.71
C THR A 609 -26.68 -10.22 -9.22
N PRO A 610 -26.28 -11.14 -8.31
CA PRO A 610 -26.10 -10.87 -6.88
C PRO A 610 -24.73 -10.21 -6.61
N TYR A 611 -24.44 -9.08 -7.24
CA TYR A 611 -23.09 -8.45 -7.21
C TYR A 611 -23.07 -6.96 -6.80
N PHE A 612 -24.16 -6.42 -6.24
CA PHE A 612 -24.21 -5.03 -5.78
C PHE A 612 -23.49 -4.83 -4.44
N LYS A 613 -22.74 -3.72 -4.33
CA LYS A 613 -22.08 -3.26 -3.09
C LYS A 613 -22.70 -1.96 -2.58
N LEU A 614 -23.01 -1.92 -1.28
CA LEU A 614 -23.50 -0.72 -0.61
C LEU A 614 -22.52 -0.30 0.49
N ALA A 615 -22.17 0.97 0.57
CA ALA A 615 -21.34 1.49 1.66
C ALA A 615 -21.95 2.75 2.30
N LEU A 616 -22.00 2.77 3.63
CA LEU A 616 -22.64 3.82 4.43
C LEU A 616 -21.84 4.11 5.72
N SER A 617 -21.90 5.35 6.21
CA SER A 617 -21.27 5.76 7.48
C SER A 617 -21.98 5.13 8.68
N VAL A 618 -21.23 4.63 9.68
CA VAL A 618 -21.79 4.06 10.92
C VAL A 618 -22.69 5.04 11.67
N HIS A 619 -22.45 6.35 11.51
CA HIS A 619 -23.25 7.39 12.15
C HIS A 619 -24.69 7.45 11.64
N LEU A 620 -24.97 6.84 10.48
CA LEU A 620 -26.32 6.67 9.96
C LEU A 620 -27.03 5.44 10.57
N PHE A 621 -26.30 4.48 11.15
CA PHE A 621 -26.84 3.20 11.65
C PHE A 621 -27.39 3.34 13.06
N THR A 622 -28.51 4.02 13.23
CA THR A 622 -29.37 3.80 14.40
C THR A 622 -30.16 2.50 14.22
N GLU A 623 -30.50 1.80 15.31
CA GLU A 623 -31.25 0.54 15.23
C GLU A 623 -32.55 0.70 14.43
N ASP A 624 -33.29 1.79 14.67
CA ASP A 624 -34.54 2.11 13.95
C ASP A 624 -34.30 2.35 12.45
N PHE A 625 -33.21 3.03 12.08
CA PHE A 625 -32.87 3.27 10.68
C PHE A 625 -32.52 1.96 9.96
N VAL A 626 -31.71 1.10 10.58
CA VAL A 626 -31.30 -0.18 10.00
C VAL A 626 -32.49 -1.14 9.87
N ARG A 627 -33.38 -1.18 10.87
CA ARG A 627 -34.64 -1.93 10.77
C ARG A 627 -35.53 -1.40 9.66
N THR A 628 -35.62 -0.07 9.50
CA THR A 628 -36.39 0.55 8.41
C THR A 628 -35.83 0.19 7.03
N ILE A 629 -34.49 0.22 6.88
CA ILE A 629 -33.79 -0.22 5.68
C ILE A 629 -34.05 -1.71 5.40
N LEU A 630 -33.99 -2.57 6.42
CA LEU A 630 -34.25 -4.00 6.28
C LEU A 630 -35.69 -4.28 5.85
N ASP A 631 -36.66 -3.61 6.47
CA ASP A 631 -38.07 -3.74 6.10
C ASP A 631 -38.32 -3.24 4.68
N MET A 632 -37.66 -2.15 4.28
CA MET A 632 -37.68 -1.65 2.92
C MET A 632 -37.08 -2.66 1.94
N TRP A 633 -35.92 -3.24 2.26
CA TRP A 633 -35.26 -4.27 1.46
C TRP A 633 -36.13 -5.52 1.27
N LYS A 634 -36.73 -6.02 2.37
CA LYS A 634 -37.65 -7.18 2.36
C LYS A 634 -38.86 -6.96 1.45
N LYS A 635 -39.39 -5.73 1.36
CA LYS A 635 -40.51 -5.39 0.46
C LYS A 635 -40.17 -5.56 -1.01
N PHE A 636 -38.91 -5.42 -1.42
CA PHE A 636 -38.51 -5.51 -2.83
C PHE A 636 -38.18 -6.93 -3.31
N GLY A 637 -38.22 -7.93 -2.42
CA GLY A 637 -38.13 -9.36 -2.77
C GLY A 637 -36.81 -9.79 -3.42
N VAL A 638 -35.71 -9.10 -3.11
CA VAL A 638 -34.39 -9.28 -3.75
C VAL A 638 -33.53 -10.32 -3.00
N GLY A 639 -32.68 -11.06 -3.73
CA GLY A 639 -31.64 -11.90 -3.10
C GLY A 639 -30.55 -11.05 -2.43
N LYS A 640 -29.83 -11.60 -1.44
CA LYS A 640 -28.81 -10.87 -0.66
C LYS A 640 -27.83 -10.07 -1.54
N LEU A 641 -27.48 -8.87 -1.08
CA LEU A 641 -26.38 -8.05 -1.60
C LEU A 641 -25.06 -8.81 -1.52
N LYS A 642 -24.09 -8.46 -2.36
CA LYS A 642 -22.74 -9.02 -2.28
C LYS A 642 -22.06 -8.61 -0.99
N GLU A 643 -22.13 -7.32 -0.69
CA GLU A 643 -21.34 -6.70 0.36
C GLU A 643 -22.05 -5.44 0.88
N ILE A 644 -22.09 -5.29 2.20
CA ILE A 644 -22.35 -4.01 2.86
C ILE A 644 -21.06 -3.60 3.58
N GLU A 645 -20.58 -2.40 3.29
CA GLU A 645 -19.46 -1.78 3.98
C GLU A 645 -19.98 -0.70 4.93
N VAL A 646 -19.61 -0.79 6.19
CA VAL A 646 -19.89 0.23 7.20
C VAL A 646 -18.58 0.88 7.60
N PHE A 647 -18.45 2.19 7.38
CA PHE A 647 -17.21 2.93 7.62
C PHE A 647 -17.33 3.94 8.78
N ASP A 648 -16.18 4.46 9.25
CA ASP A 648 -16.03 5.32 10.44
C ASP A 648 -16.35 4.63 11.79
N CYS A 649 -16.09 3.33 11.88
CA CYS A 649 -16.43 2.53 13.06
C CYS A 649 -15.47 2.81 14.24
N SER A 650 -16.02 3.13 15.42
CA SER A 650 -15.26 3.10 16.68
C SER A 650 -15.28 1.70 17.31
N LYS A 651 -14.23 1.30 18.03
CA LYS A 651 -14.15 -0.03 18.67
C LYS A 651 -15.20 -0.15 19.79
N SER A 652 -16.37 -0.73 19.54
CA SER A 652 -17.36 -1.05 20.58
C SER A 652 -18.14 -2.34 20.28
N GLY A 653 -18.73 -2.93 21.33
CA GLY A 653 -19.50 -4.18 21.27
C GLY A 653 -20.91 -4.08 20.69
N GLU A 654 -21.34 -2.89 20.25
CA GLU A 654 -22.64 -2.64 19.59
C GLU A 654 -22.67 -3.18 18.13
N GLN A 655 -21.52 -3.61 17.61
CA GLN A 655 -21.39 -4.14 16.25
C GLN A 655 -22.10 -5.49 16.06
N VAL A 656 -22.24 -6.30 17.10
CA VAL A 656 -22.79 -7.67 16.99
C VAL A 656 -24.27 -7.66 16.63
N GLU A 657 -25.06 -6.77 17.25
CA GLU A 657 -26.51 -6.70 17.04
C GLU A 657 -26.84 -6.12 15.65
N LEU A 658 -26.07 -5.13 15.19
CA LEU A 658 -26.19 -4.59 13.83
C LEU A 658 -25.73 -5.60 12.76
N GLU A 659 -24.70 -6.39 13.04
CA GLU A 659 -24.20 -7.42 12.12
C GLU A 659 -25.23 -8.51 11.87
N GLU A 660 -25.99 -8.93 12.89
CA GLU A 660 -27.10 -9.87 12.73
C GLU A 660 -28.16 -9.32 11.75
N ILE A 661 -28.59 -8.07 11.93
CA ILE A 661 -29.61 -7.43 11.09
C ILE A 661 -29.11 -7.26 9.64
N LEU A 662 -27.87 -6.79 9.46
CA LEU A 662 -27.28 -6.60 8.13
C LEU A 662 -26.99 -7.92 7.42
N SER A 663 -26.78 -9.01 8.17
CA SER A 663 -26.55 -10.34 7.60
C SER A 663 -27.77 -10.88 6.87
N GLU A 664 -28.98 -10.38 7.19
CA GLU A 664 -30.18 -10.67 6.42
C GLU A 664 -30.15 -10.04 5.02
N MET A 665 -29.46 -8.90 4.87
CA MET A 665 -29.40 -8.15 3.62
C MET A 665 -28.22 -8.51 2.72
N ALA A 666 -27.07 -8.91 3.28
CA ALA A 666 -25.83 -9.10 2.53
C ALA A 666 -25.13 -10.43 2.81
N VAL A 667 -24.32 -10.89 1.85
CA VAL A 667 -23.46 -12.06 1.99
C VAL A 667 -22.24 -11.73 2.86
N ASN A 668 -21.60 -10.59 2.62
CA ASN A 668 -20.45 -10.10 3.38
C ASN A 668 -20.77 -8.76 4.04
N ILE A 669 -20.27 -8.57 5.25
CA ILE A 669 -20.31 -7.30 5.97
C ILE A 669 -18.88 -6.91 6.30
N ILE A 670 -18.49 -5.69 5.94
CA ILE A 670 -17.15 -5.17 6.17
C ILE A 670 -17.26 -3.93 7.06
N TRP A 671 -16.62 -3.97 8.22
CA TRP A 671 -16.51 -2.84 9.12
C TRP A 671 -15.15 -2.17 8.92
N LYS A 672 -15.11 -0.98 8.31
CA LYS A 672 -13.89 -0.20 8.13
C LYS A 672 -13.72 0.83 9.24
N GLN A 673 -12.53 0.86 9.82
CA GLN A 673 -12.11 1.92 10.74
C GLN A 673 -11.69 3.16 9.94
N LYS A 674 -11.73 4.31 10.59
CA LYS A 674 -11.31 5.58 9.99
C LYS A 674 -9.83 5.54 9.63
N ASP A 675 -9.51 5.71 8.36
CA ASP A 675 -8.16 6.04 7.90
C ASP A 675 -7.88 7.49 8.32
N PHE A 676 -6.90 7.70 9.20
CA PHE A 676 -6.50 9.03 9.70
C PHE A 676 -5.44 9.69 8.83
#